data_AF-L7U2Q6-F1
#
_entry.id   AF-L7U2Q6-F1
#
_cell.length_a   1.000
_cell.length_b   1.000
_cell.length_c   1.000
_cell.angle_alpha   90.00
_cell.angle_beta   90.00
_cell.angle_gamma   90.00
#
_symmetry.space_group_name_H-M   'P 1'
#
loop_
_entity.id
_entity.type
_entity.pdbx_description
1 polymer ?
#
loop_
_entity_poly.entity_id
_entity_poly.type
_entity_poly.pdbx_seq_one_letter_code
_entity_poly.pdbx_strand_id
1 'polypeptide(L)'
;MSRDSLPLPEDHHRLVTQALAALEVRNLVLSIQDASFPSVPGEDLGRGSPYSRGAADFLETAHTLGFTGIQLGPQGQTSEANASPYDGTLFSRNVLNGALSPLEDAAWGALLPRGRVAALAEARPRSAGPGERYRWAFRAQLTALDEAWTSFRRQRAEPSPSAAVKGLADRLRVFRQRNQAWLLRDALFEVLCEEKGVPDWRPWADSLDGRLWSPRPGEEGAAAARIQALESSASEALERYAFFQFLVHEQHEGLRERTARWSLKLYGDLQIGFSPRDAWAWQGLFLRTYLMGAPPSRTNPEGQPWNYPVLDPEQYFTQGLGHGAVLRFMDARMDKMLAEYDGLRLDHPHGLVCPWVYRSGQADALAAVQHGARLFSSPDLSDHPELARFAVVHPEQLDRSVPRYADGEVTSLTPEQVQRYSILFDTVVAAARRNGRDLGDLLGEVLSTLPYPLGRVLARYGLGRFRVTQKADLRNPSDVYRSENVAPEDWVMVGNHDTKSLWRLVGEWQWRGTLKAQADYLATRLCPEAGPRREDLARALAQDPGKLAQAKFADLFASRARNVMVFFTDLLGMTGTYNEPGTVDERNWSLRASEDWRAEYRERLRTDAAMNLPAVLALALRAGGAASVTKHRELLAGLDRLADQLRQDTP
;
A
#
# COMPACT_ATOMS: atom_id res chain seq x y z
N MET A 1 26.64 14.36 16.81
CA MET A 1 25.77 15.30 17.55
C MET A 1 24.57 15.58 16.67
N SER A 2 23.46 14.88 16.91
CA SER A 2 22.20 15.05 16.17
C SER A 2 21.46 16.23 16.80
N ARG A 3 21.35 17.34 16.06
CA ARG A 3 20.35 18.37 16.30
C ARG A 3 19.38 18.27 15.13
N ASP A 4 18.09 18.36 15.45
CA ASP A 4 16.92 18.45 14.55
C ASP A 4 15.88 17.32 14.68
N SER A 5 15.77 16.65 15.84
CA SER A 5 14.45 16.12 16.24
C SER A 5 13.47 17.29 16.34
N LEU A 6 12.24 17.16 15.81
CA LEU A 6 11.21 18.17 16.06
C LEU A 6 11.01 18.25 17.58
N PRO A 7 11.38 19.34 18.29
CA PRO A 7 11.28 19.35 19.74
C PRO A 7 9.80 19.47 20.08
N LEU A 8 9.15 18.32 20.26
CA LEU A 8 7.79 18.25 20.73
C LEU A 8 7.81 18.35 22.27
N PRO A 9 6.81 18.98 22.89
CA PRO A 9 6.74 19.06 24.35
C PRO A 9 6.79 17.67 24.98
N GLU A 10 7.42 17.55 26.15
CA GLU A 10 7.68 16.27 26.87
C GLU A 10 6.42 15.40 27.05
N ASP A 11 5.25 16.02 27.13
CA ASP A 11 3.96 15.35 27.31
C ASP A 11 3.21 14.99 26.02
N HIS A 12 3.72 15.32 24.83
CA HIS A 12 2.98 15.17 23.56
C HIS A 12 2.47 13.75 23.34
N HIS A 13 3.40 12.78 23.28
CA HIS A 13 3.06 11.39 23.02
C HIS A 13 2.10 10.83 24.08
N ARG A 14 2.29 11.22 25.36
CA ARG A 14 1.46 10.79 26.48
C ARG A 14 0.02 11.30 26.35
N LEU A 15 -0.17 12.59 26.08
CA LEU A 15 -1.50 13.20 25.95
C LEU A 15 -2.23 12.69 24.70
N VAL A 16 -1.53 12.52 23.58
CA VAL A 16 -2.09 11.88 22.38
C VAL A 16 -2.54 10.44 22.68
N THR A 17 -1.69 9.64 23.32
CA THR A 17 -2.04 8.26 23.71
C THR A 17 -3.28 8.21 24.61
N GLN A 18 -3.36 9.09 25.62
CA GLN A 18 -4.53 9.18 26.50
C GLN A 18 -5.80 9.59 25.76
N ALA A 19 -5.68 10.49 24.79
CA ALA A 19 -6.80 10.93 23.96
C ALA A 19 -7.30 9.81 23.02
N LEU A 20 -6.39 9.10 22.35
CA LEU A 20 -6.74 7.94 21.52
C LEU A 20 -7.47 6.87 22.34
N ALA A 21 -6.97 6.56 23.54
CA ALA A 21 -7.64 5.62 24.44
C ALA A 21 -9.04 6.10 24.88
N ALA A 22 -9.19 7.39 25.18
CA ALA A 22 -10.48 7.98 25.54
C ALA A 22 -11.50 7.98 24.38
N LEU A 23 -11.01 7.99 23.14
CA LEU A 23 -11.79 7.91 21.90
C LEU A 23 -11.93 6.47 21.38
N GLU A 24 -11.42 5.47 22.11
CA GLU A 24 -11.38 4.05 21.71
C GLU A 24 -10.66 3.77 20.38
N VAL A 25 -9.76 4.68 19.96
CA VAL A 25 -8.92 4.49 18.77
C VAL A 25 -7.72 3.60 19.15
N ARG A 26 -7.70 2.40 18.57
CA ARG A 26 -6.66 1.39 18.73
C ARG A 26 -5.45 1.67 17.83
N ASN A 27 -5.73 1.96 16.55
CA ASN A 27 -4.71 2.13 15.53
C ASN A 27 -4.81 3.56 14.94
N LEU A 28 -3.73 4.33 15.06
CA LEU A 28 -3.53 5.59 14.33
C LEU A 28 -2.35 5.39 13.37
N VAL A 29 -2.64 5.20 12.08
CA VAL A 29 -1.66 4.79 11.08
C VAL A 29 -1.37 5.92 10.10
N LEU A 30 -0.08 6.20 9.87
CA LEU A 30 0.36 7.12 8.83
C LEU A 30 0.65 6.31 7.56
N SER A 31 -0.05 6.60 6.47
CA SER A 31 0.23 6.00 5.17
C SER A 31 1.17 6.88 4.36
N ILE A 32 2.29 6.30 3.92
CA ILE A 32 3.30 6.94 3.07
C ILE A 32 3.91 5.90 2.13
N GLN A 33 4.11 6.30 0.88
CA GLN A 33 4.67 5.42 -0.14
C GLN A 33 6.19 5.54 -0.16
N ASP A 34 6.90 4.46 -0.51
CA ASP A 34 8.36 4.39 -0.41
C ASP A 34 9.08 5.54 -1.11
N ALA A 35 8.64 5.85 -2.33
CA ALA A 35 9.19 6.93 -3.15
C ALA A 35 8.96 8.32 -2.53
N SER A 36 7.97 8.45 -1.64
CA SER A 36 7.56 9.70 -1.03
C SER A 36 8.33 10.07 0.22
N PHE A 37 9.13 9.16 0.78
CA PHE A 37 9.97 9.49 1.93
C PHE A 37 10.93 10.64 1.61
N PRO A 38 11.17 11.54 2.56
CA PRO A 38 12.16 12.59 2.41
C PRO A 38 13.56 11.99 2.46
N SER A 39 14.51 12.69 1.85
CA SER A 39 15.92 12.37 1.86
C SER A 39 16.69 13.56 2.41
N VAL A 40 17.80 13.33 3.12
CA VAL A 40 18.74 14.42 3.40
C VAL A 40 19.47 14.84 2.11
N PRO A 41 19.98 16.09 1.99
CA PRO A 41 20.55 16.59 0.73
C PRO A 41 21.64 15.69 0.11
N GLY A 42 22.48 15.06 0.95
CA GLY A 42 23.56 14.16 0.50
C GLY A 42 23.14 12.75 0.10
N GLU A 43 21.86 12.39 0.19
CA GLU A 43 21.34 11.07 -0.19
C GLU A 43 20.19 11.13 -1.21
N ASP A 44 19.76 12.33 -1.64
CA ASP A 44 18.57 12.46 -2.49
C ASP A 44 18.85 12.20 -3.98
N LEU A 45 18.55 10.96 -4.41
CA LEU A 45 18.59 10.56 -5.81
C LEU A 45 17.33 10.94 -6.62
N GLY A 46 16.43 11.76 -6.09
CA GLY A 46 15.18 12.13 -6.78
C GLY A 46 14.02 11.15 -6.53
N ARG A 47 14.26 10.12 -5.72
CA ARG A 47 13.28 9.16 -5.21
C ARG A 47 13.57 8.89 -3.73
N GLY A 48 12.53 8.88 -2.90
CA GLY A 48 12.65 8.54 -1.48
C GLY A 48 13.01 7.07 -1.26
N SER A 49 13.40 6.75 -0.03
CA SER A 49 13.63 5.38 0.44
C SER A 49 13.21 5.30 1.91
N PRO A 50 12.47 4.26 2.34
CA PRO A 50 12.13 4.06 3.76
C PRO A 50 13.35 3.67 4.62
N TYR A 51 14.49 3.33 4.01
CA TYR A 51 15.70 2.88 4.69
C TYR A 51 16.76 3.99 4.83
N SER A 52 16.48 5.18 4.27
CA SER A 52 17.39 6.31 4.30
C SER A 52 17.46 6.98 5.68
N ARG A 53 18.40 7.93 5.84
CA ARG A 53 18.48 8.73 7.06
C ARG A 53 17.29 9.68 7.16
N GLY A 54 16.91 10.34 6.07
CA GLY A 54 15.74 11.23 6.00
C GLY A 54 14.44 10.51 6.36
N ALA A 55 14.29 9.24 5.97
CA ALA A 55 13.16 8.43 6.39
C ALA A 55 13.20 8.07 7.88
N ALA A 56 14.37 7.72 8.43
CA ALA A 56 14.49 7.47 9.87
C ALA A 56 14.02 8.67 10.70
N ASP A 57 14.45 9.85 10.28
CA ASP A 57 14.09 11.16 10.82
C ASP A 57 12.58 11.46 10.72
N PHE A 58 11.94 11.08 9.62
CA PHE A 58 10.49 11.20 9.40
C PHE A 58 9.69 10.23 10.29
N LEU A 59 10.13 8.97 10.36
CA LEU A 59 9.49 7.92 11.15
C LEU A 59 9.58 8.21 12.66
N GLU A 60 10.71 8.75 13.13
CA GLU A 60 10.85 9.21 14.52
C GLU A 60 9.87 10.34 14.84
N THR A 61 9.67 11.30 13.93
CA THR A 61 8.64 12.34 14.12
C THR A 61 7.23 11.75 14.10
N ALA A 62 6.92 10.81 13.20
CA ALA A 62 5.62 10.14 13.19
C ALA A 62 5.37 9.41 14.51
N HIS A 63 6.36 8.69 15.04
CA HIS A 63 6.29 8.09 16.36
C HIS A 63 6.04 9.16 17.44
N THR A 64 6.82 10.25 17.46
CA THR A 64 6.70 11.30 18.48
C THR A 64 5.36 12.03 18.45
N LEU A 65 4.74 12.18 17.26
CA LEU A 65 3.37 12.69 17.10
C LEU A 65 2.31 11.73 17.67
N GLY A 66 2.65 10.47 17.94
CA GLY A 66 1.75 9.48 18.52
C GLY A 66 1.09 8.53 17.51
N PHE A 67 1.63 8.43 16.29
CA PHE A 67 1.22 7.36 15.38
C PHE A 67 1.64 6.00 15.93
N THR A 68 0.75 5.00 15.80
CA THR A 68 0.96 3.63 16.27
C THR A 68 1.37 2.67 15.14
N GLY A 69 1.35 3.14 13.90
CA GLY A 69 1.90 2.39 12.78
C GLY A 69 2.12 3.20 11.52
N ILE A 70 2.84 2.59 10.58
CA ILE A 70 3.16 3.14 9.26
C ILE A 70 2.68 2.14 8.21
N GLN A 71 1.87 2.61 7.27
CA GLN A 71 1.48 1.82 6.11
C GLN A 71 2.28 2.24 4.89
N LEU A 72 3.11 1.31 4.42
CA LEU A 72 3.81 1.44 3.15
C LEU A 72 2.89 1.08 1.98
N GLY A 73 3.35 1.33 0.76
CA GLY A 73 2.72 0.76 -0.43
C GLY A 73 3.36 -0.55 -0.85
N PRO A 74 2.96 -1.07 -2.03
CA PRO A 74 3.58 -2.26 -2.59
C PRO A 74 5.07 -2.01 -2.84
N GLN A 75 5.92 -2.88 -2.28
CA GLN A 75 7.38 -2.72 -2.36
C GLN A 75 8.01 -3.55 -3.47
N GLY A 76 7.21 -3.98 -4.46
CA GLY A 76 7.64 -4.82 -5.58
C GLY A 76 8.58 -4.09 -6.56
N GLN A 77 9.46 -4.84 -7.22
CA GLN A 77 10.34 -4.30 -8.26
C GLN A 77 9.53 -3.76 -9.43
N THR A 78 9.74 -2.47 -9.72
CA THR A 78 9.17 -1.75 -10.87
C THR A 78 10.15 -1.74 -12.05
N SER A 79 9.73 -1.24 -13.20
CA SER A 79 10.60 -1.05 -14.38
C SER A 79 11.02 0.41 -14.54
N GLU A 80 12.03 0.66 -15.37
CA GLU A 80 12.46 2.04 -15.68
C GLU A 80 11.35 2.86 -16.35
N ALA A 81 10.48 2.20 -17.12
CA ALA A 81 9.40 2.86 -17.86
C ALA A 81 8.12 3.05 -17.05
N ASN A 82 7.93 2.32 -15.94
CA ASN A 82 6.71 2.35 -15.14
C ASN A 82 7.03 2.39 -13.66
N ALA A 83 6.70 3.52 -13.01
CA ALA A 83 6.92 3.75 -11.58
C ALA A 83 5.78 3.24 -10.68
N SER A 84 4.70 2.70 -11.26
CA SER A 84 3.55 2.24 -10.49
C SER A 84 3.93 1.08 -9.56
N PRO A 85 3.75 1.22 -8.23
CA PRO A 85 4.01 0.13 -7.30
C PRO A 85 3.03 -1.04 -7.47
N TYR A 86 1.83 -0.77 -8.01
CA TYR A 86 0.81 -1.81 -8.27
C TYR A 86 1.13 -2.70 -9.48
N ASP A 87 2.12 -2.33 -10.30
CA ASP A 87 2.72 -3.19 -11.33
C ASP A 87 4.08 -3.78 -10.88
N GLY A 88 4.41 -3.66 -9.59
CA GLY A 88 5.62 -4.20 -9.00
C GLY A 88 5.55 -5.72 -8.75
N THR A 89 6.71 -6.36 -8.73
CA THR A 89 6.82 -7.81 -8.48
C THR A 89 6.27 -8.26 -7.13
N LEU A 90 5.80 -9.50 -7.02
CA LEU A 90 5.22 -10.01 -5.77
C LEU A 90 6.24 -10.41 -4.71
N PHE A 91 7.37 -10.98 -5.13
CA PHE A 91 8.39 -11.49 -4.21
C PHE A 91 9.64 -10.62 -4.18
N SER A 92 10.19 -10.26 -5.34
CA SER A 92 11.32 -9.34 -5.37
C SER A 92 10.93 -7.97 -4.82
N ARG A 93 11.82 -7.39 -4.01
CA ARG A 93 11.69 -6.02 -3.52
C ARG A 93 12.28 -5.06 -4.55
N ASN A 94 11.74 -3.85 -4.58
CA ASN A 94 12.26 -2.78 -5.42
C ASN A 94 13.64 -2.36 -4.94
N VAL A 95 14.68 -2.63 -5.75
CA VAL A 95 16.07 -2.28 -5.39
C VAL A 95 16.29 -0.77 -5.31
N LEU A 96 15.38 0.03 -5.89
CA LEU A 96 15.36 1.49 -5.74
C LEU A 96 15.03 1.95 -4.32
N ASN A 97 14.45 1.07 -3.50
CA ASN A 97 14.23 1.37 -2.09
C ASN A 97 15.52 1.26 -1.27
N GLY A 98 16.54 0.53 -1.73
CA GLY A 98 17.80 0.38 -0.98
C GLY A 98 18.50 1.72 -0.76
N ALA A 99 18.76 2.09 0.49
CA ALA A 99 19.61 3.23 0.79
C ALA A 99 21.07 2.90 0.42
N LEU A 100 21.69 3.77 -0.38
CA LEU A 100 23.08 3.57 -0.81
C LEU A 100 24.11 4.03 0.22
N SER A 101 23.78 5.05 1.03
CA SER A 101 24.72 5.63 2.01
C SER A 101 25.35 4.59 2.95
N PRO A 102 24.60 3.62 3.51
CA PRO A 102 25.19 2.57 4.34
C PRO A 102 26.26 1.73 3.62
N LEU A 103 26.21 1.62 2.29
CA LEU A 103 27.19 0.84 1.53
C LEU A 103 28.57 1.50 1.49
N GLU A 104 28.71 2.76 1.87
CA GLU A 104 30.01 3.43 2.07
C GLU A 104 30.67 3.05 3.41
N ASP A 105 29.90 2.48 4.35
CA ASP A 105 30.37 2.20 5.71
C ASP A 105 31.16 0.90 5.80
N ALA A 106 32.13 0.87 6.72
CA ALA A 106 32.94 -0.32 6.99
C ALA A 106 32.11 -1.53 7.47
N ALA A 107 30.95 -1.30 8.10
CA ALA A 107 30.03 -2.35 8.53
C ALA A 107 29.45 -3.14 7.34
N TRP A 108 29.34 -2.49 6.18
CA TRP A 108 28.95 -3.13 4.92
C TRP A 108 30.18 -3.54 4.09
N GLY A 109 31.39 -3.37 4.59
CA GLY A 109 32.63 -3.65 3.84
C GLY A 109 33.01 -2.53 2.87
N ALA A 110 32.49 -1.31 3.05
CA ALA A 110 32.76 -0.17 2.17
C ALA A 110 32.61 -0.53 0.68
N LEU A 111 31.46 -1.12 0.35
CA LEU A 111 31.14 -1.59 -1.00
C LEU A 111 31.10 -0.44 -2.00
N LEU A 112 30.69 0.75 -1.56
CA LEU A 112 30.84 1.99 -2.30
C LEU A 112 31.99 2.84 -1.74
N PRO A 113 32.68 3.61 -2.59
CA PRO A 113 33.68 4.55 -2.10
C PRO A 113 32.99 5.70 -1.35
N ARG A 114 33.67 6.21 -0.32
CA ARG A 114 33.17 7.33 0.48
C ARG A 114 32.89 8.56 -0.38
N GLY A 115 31.72 9.16 -0.21
CA GLY A 115 31.27 10.34 -0.97
C GLY A 115 30.65 10.02 -2.33
N ARG A 116 30.53 8.74 -2.72
CA ARG A 116 29.90 8.34 -3.98
C ARG A 116 28.44 8.72 -4.02
N VAL A 117 27.71 8.53 -2.93
CA VAL A 117 26.27 8.82 -2.85
C VAL A 117 26.03 10.32 -2.92
N ALA A 118 26.84 11.12 -2.23
CA ALA A 118 26.79 12.58 -2.33
C ALA A 118 27.05 13.06 -3.77
N ALA A 119 28.05 12.49 -4.45
CA ALA A 119 28.33 12.81 -5.85
C ALA A 119 27.18 12.45 -6.79
N LEU A 120 26.48 11.33 -6.55
CA LEU A 120 25.27 10.99 -7.30
C LEU A 120 24.15 12.02 -7.03
N ALA A 121 23.88 12.33 -5.77
CA ALA A 121 22.86 13.32 -5.39
C ALA A 121 23.13 14.71 -6.01
N GLU A 122 24.40 15.12 -6.10
CA GLU A 122 24.81 16.35 -6.78
C GLU A 122 24.61 16.30 -8.30
N ALA A 123 24.85 15.15 -8.93
CA ALA A 123 24.67 14.94 -10.37
C ALA A 123 23.20 14.81 -10.81
N ARG A 124 22.25 14.77 -9.85
CA ARG A 124 20.82 14.67 -10.12
C ARG A 124 20.31 15.86 -10.95
N PRO A 125 19.52 15.63 -12.01
CA PRO A 125 18.85 16.69 -12.75
C PRO A 125 17.81 17.44 -11.90
N ARG A 126 18.14 18.66 -11.45
CA ARG A 126 17.28 19.46 -10.55
C ARG A 126 16.00 20.00 -11.20
N SER A 127 16.03 20.24 -12.52
CA SER A 127 14.90 20.78 -13.28
C SER A 127 14.12 19.71 -14.05
N ALA A 128 14.41 18.42 -13.83
CA ALA A 128 13.74 17.33 -14.54
C ALA A 128 12.29 17.16 -14.05
N GLY A 129 11.39 16.89 -15.00
CA GLY A 129 10.03 16.45 -14.70
C GLY A 129 10.01 15.10 -13.96
N PRO A 130 8.88 14.74 -13.35
CA PRO A 130 8.72 13.51 -12.58
C PRO A 130 9.23 12.22 -13.24
N GLY A 131 8.89 11.98 -14.52
CA GLY A 131 9.30 10.76 -15.21
C GLY A 131 10.81 10.68 -15.43
N GLU A 132 11.44 11.77 -15.86
CA GLU A 132 12.90 11.79 -16.04
C GLU A 132 13.65 11.70 -14.71
N ARG A 133 13.12 12.31 -13.65
CA ARG A 133 13.67 12.16 -12.30
C ARG A 133 13.64 10.70 -11.85
N TYR A 134 12.54 9.99 -12.09
CA TYR A 134 12.42 8.56 -11.78
C TYR A 134 13.41 7.71 -12.60
N ARG A 135 13.50 7.92 -13.92
CA ARG A 135 14.45 7.19 -14.78
C ARG A 135 15.91 7.44 -14.39
N TRP A 136 16.25 8.69 -14.04
CA TRP A 136 17.57 9.01 -13.53
C TRP A 136 17.85 8.28 -12.21
N ALA A 137 16.92 8.30 -11.26
CA ALA A 137 17.05 7.58 -9.99
C ALA A 137 17.22 6.07 -10.22
N PHE A 138 16.46 5.52 -11.18
CA PHE A 138 16.53 4.11 -11.58
C PHE A 138 17.95 3.74 -12.05
N ARG A 139 18.48 4.48 -13.02
CA ARG A 139 19.81 4.24 -13.59
C ARG A 139 20.93 4.48 -12.58
N ALA A 140 20.84 5.56 -11.79
CA ALA A 140 21.84 5.90 -10.79
C ALA A 140 21.92 4.83 -9.69
N GLN A 141 20.77 4.33 -9.22
CA GLN A 141 20.71 3.26 -8.25
C GLN A 141 21.35 1.98 -8.80
N LEU A 142 20.95 1.53 -9.99
CA LEU A 142 21.49 0.30 -10.57
C LEU A 142 23.00 0.40 -10.80
N THR A 143 23.48 1.54 -11.30
CA THR A 143 24.92 1.80 -11.46
C THR A 143 25.67 1.65 -10.13
N ALA A 144 25.16 2.27 -9.07
CA ALA A 144 25.78 2.16 -7.74
C ALA A 144 25.72 0.73 -7.18
N LEU A 145 24.62 0.00 -7.40
CA LEU A 145 24.51 -1.39 -6.99
C LEU A 145 25.48 -2.30 -7.76
N ASP A 146 25.69 -2.06 -9.06
CA ASP A 146 26.69 -2.78 -9.86
C ASP A 146 28.13 -2.47 -9.41
N GLU A 147 28.42 -1.22 -9.02
CA GLU A 147 29.69 -0.85 -8.38
C GLU A 147 29.89 -1.61 -7.05
N ALA A 148 28.85 -1.65 -6.21
CA ALA A 148 28.85 -2.37 -4.94
C ALA A 148 29.05 -3.88 -5.14
N TRP A 149 28.40 -4.47 -6.15
CA TRP A 149 28.58 -5.86 -6.53
C TRP A 149 30.00 -6.17 -6.99
N THR A 150 30.56 -5.31 -7.85
CA THR A 150 31.95 -5.43 -8.31
C THR A 150 32.92 -5.37 -7.13
N SER A 151 32.72 -4.43 -6.21
CA SER A 151 33.51 -4.31 -4.99
C SER A 151 33.38 -5.55 -4.11
N PHE A 152 32.16 -6.02 -3.86
CA PHE A 152 31.88 -7.22 -3.06
C PHE A 152 32.58 -8.45 -3.64
N ARG A 153 32.47 -8.71 -4.95
CA ARG A 153 33.14 -9.83 -5.61
C ARG A 153 34.65 -9.77 -5.46
N ARG A 154 35.25 -8.61 -5.70
CA ARG A 154 36.70 -8.41 -5.57
C ARG A 154 37.14 -8.68 -4.14
N GLN A 155 36.50 -8.03 -3.16
CA GLN A 155 36.85 -8.18 -1.74
C GLN A 155 36.64 -9.61 -1.24
N ARG A 156 35.57 -10.28 -1.68
CA ARG A 156 35.28 -11.68 -1.34
C ARG A 156 36.34 -12.64 -1.87
N ALA A 157 36.97 -12.32 -3.01
CA ALA A 157 38.00 -13.14 -3.64
C ALA A 157 39.42 -12.89 -3.09
N GLU A 158 39.61 -11.89 -2.21
CA GLU A 158 40.90 -11.65 -1.58
C GLU A 158 41.34 -12.84 -0.70
N PRO A 159 42.64 -13.11 -0.52
CA PRO A 159 43.12 -14.21 0.34
C PRO A 159 42.69 -14.07 1.80
N SER A 160 42.42 -12.85 2.27
CA SER A 160 41.98 -12.56 3.62
C SER A 160 40.89 -11.48 3.63
N PRO A 161 39.65 -11.82 3.23
CA PRO A 161 38.55 -10.87 3.21
C PRO A 161 38.24 -10.37 4.63
N SER A 162 37.77 -9.13 4.72
CA SER A 162 37.35 -8.54 6.00
C SER A 162 36.22 -9.35 6.65
N ALA A 163 36.07 -9.24 7.97
CA ALA A 163 34.98 -9.91 8.70
C ALA A 163 33.59 -9.48 8.19
N ALA A 164 33.44 -8.20 7.82
CA ALA A 164 32.21 -7.67 7.24
C ALA A 164 31.86 -8.37 5.91
N VAL A 165 32.82 -8.50 5.00
CA VAL A 165 32.62 -9.14 3.68
C VAL A 165 32.32 -10.64 3.85
N LYS A 166 33.01 -11.34 4.76
CA LYS A 166 32.70 -12.74 5.09
C LYS A 166 31.26 -12.88 5.62
N GLY A 167 30.87 -12.05 6.57
CA GLY A 167 29.51 -12.05 7.12
C GLY A 167 28.43 -11.69 6.09
N LEU A 168 28.72 -10.83 5.12
CA LEU A 168 27.84 -10.57 3.98
C LEU A 168 27.72 -11.79 3.06
N ALA A 169 28.83 -12.45 2.74
CA ALA A 169 28.82 -13.64 1.90
C ALA A 169 28.04 -14.81 2.52
N ASP A 170 28.19 -15.02 3.83
CA ASP A 170 27.46 -16.06 4.55
C ASP A 170 25.96 -15.78 4.58
N ARG A 171 25.55 -14.55 4.89
CA ARG A 171 24.14 -14.16 4.88
C ARG A 171 23.54 -14.19 3.46
N LEU A 172 24.28 -13.77 2.44
CA LEU A 172 23.86 -13.88 1.03
C LEU A 172 23.60 -15.34 0.65
N ARG A 173 24.49 -16.26 1.05
CA ARG A 173 24.30 -17.71 0.80
C ARG A 173 23.02 -18.22 1.46
N VAL A 174 22.78 -17.86 2.72
CA VAL A 174 21.55 -18.23 3.45
C VAL A 174 20.31 -17.62 2.78
N PHE A 175 20.38 -16.35 2.39
CA PHE A 175 19.30 -15.65 1.68
C PHE A 175 18.94 -16.36 0.38
N ARG A 176 19.93 -16.72 -0.45
CA ARG A 176 19.73 -17.46 -1.70
C ARG A 176 19.06 -18.82 -1.45
N GLN A 177 19.57 -19.58 -0.49
CA GLN A 177 19.01 -20.90 -0.15
C GLN A 177 17.55 -20.80 0.32
N ARG A 178 17.23 -19.84 1.20
CA ARG A 178 15.88 -19.64 1.72
C ARG A 178 14.89 -19.19 0.64
N ASN A 179 15.34 -18.40 -0.32
CA ASN A 179 14.48 -17.71 -1.28
C ASN A 179 14.53 -18.28 -2.71
N GLN A 180 15.24 -19.38 -2.93
CA GLN A 180 15.53 -19.95 -4.26
C GLN A 180 14.29 -20.08 -5.16
N ALA A 181 13.14 -20.47 -4.59
CA ALA A 181 11.93 -20.76 -5.35
C ALA A 181 11.38 -19.57 -6.16
N TRP A 182 11.41 -18.36 -5.59
CA TRP A 182 11.00 -17.13 -6.28
C TRP A 182 12.21 -16.41 -6.90
N LEU A 183 13.35 -16.43 -6.22
CA LEU A 183 14.54 -15.69 -6.63
C LEU A 183 15.09 -16.16 -7.97
N LEU A 184 15.11 -17.47 -8.21
CA LEU A 184 15.55 -18.03 -9.48
C LEU A 184 14.63 -17.61 -10.63
N ARG A 185 13.31 -17.63 -10.42
CA ARG A 185 12.33 -17.23 -11.44
C ARG A 185 12.54 -15.77 -11.82
N ASP A 186 12.56 -14.89 -10.83
CA ASP A 186 12.67 -13.45 -11.08
C ASP A 186 14.01 -13.08 -11.72
N ALA A 187 15.11 -13.73 -11.31
CA ALA A 187 16.43 -13.49 -11.89
C ALA A 187 16.52 -14.00 -13.35
N LEU A 188 15.92 -15.15 -13.65
CA LEU A 188 15.88 -15.67 -15.02
C LEU A 188 15.04 -14.80 -15.95
N PHE A 189 14.00 -14.12 -15.44
CA PHE A 189 13.26 -13.14 -16.22
C PHE A 189 14.16 -12.01 -16.69
N GLU A 190 14.98 -11.45 -15.80
CA GLU A 190 15.94 -10.37 -16.15
C GLU A 190 16.94 -10.84 -17.21
N VAL A 191 17.53 -12.02 -17.01
CA VAL A 191 18.49 -12.62 -17.96
C VAL A 191 17.85 -12.78 -19.34
N LEU A 192 16.63 -13.30 -19.41
CA LEU A 192 15.93 -13.46 -20.68
C LEU A 192 15.56 -12.11 -21.31
N CYS A 193 15.10 -11.14 -20.53
CA CYS A 193 14.82 -9.79 -21.05
C CYS A 193 16.07 -9.12 -21.63
N GLU A 194 17.23 -9.28 -20.98
CA GLU A 194 18.53 -8.84 -21.50
C GLU A 194 18.89 -9.59 -22.80
N GLU A 195 18.78 -10.93 -22.84
CA GLU A 195 19.06 -11.74 -24.04
C GLU A 195 18.16 -11.35 -25.23
N LYS A 196 16.89 -11.00 -24.97
CA LYS A 196 15.93 -10.62 -26.03
C LYS A 196 15.96 -9.13 -26.38
N GLY A 197 16.63 -8.29 -25.57
CA GLY A 197 16.65 -6.85 -25.73
C GLY A 197 15.31 -6.15 -25.49
N VAL A 198 14.38 -6.79 -24.76
CA VAL A 198 13.05 -6.25 -24.47
C VAL A 198 12.67 -6.54 -23.01
N PRO A 199 12.31 -5.52 -22.19
CA PRO A 199 11.94 -5.68 -20.78
C PRO A 199 10.49 -6.19 -20.60
N ASP A 200 10.07 -7.12 -21.45
CA ASP A 200 8.73 -7.69 -21.51
C ASP A 200 8.79 -9.08 -22.15
N TRP A 201 8.01 -10.02 -21.63
CA TRP A 201 7.94 -11.38 -22.14
C TRP A 201 6.92 -11.59 -23.26
N ARG A 202 5.91 -10.71 -23.34
CA ARG A 202 4.79 -10.84 -24.29
C ARG A 202 5.24 -10.97 -25.74
N PRO A 203 6.28 -10.24 -26.23
CA PRO A 203 6.76 -10.40 -27.61
C PRO A 203 7.36 -11.78 -27.94
N TRP A 204 7.77 -12.56 -26.94
CA TRP A 204 8.34 -13.89 -27.10
C TRP A 204 7.54 -14.97 -26.35
N ALA A 205 6.27 -14.70 -26.06
CA ALA A 205 5.34 -15.60 -25.37
C ALA A 205 5.22 -16.98 -26.06
N ASP A 206 5.34 -17.01 -27.39
CA ASP A 206 5.26 -18.24 -28.20
C ASP A 206 6.57 -19.03 -28.30
N SER A 207 7.65 -18.57 -27.68
CA SER A 207 8.91 -19.34 -27.56
C SER A 207 8.91 -20.30 -26.36
N LEU A 208 9.89 -21.20 -26.31
CA LEU A 208 10.14 -22.03 -25.12
C LEU A 208 10.46 -21.15 -23.89
N ASP A 209 11.26 -20.10 -24.07
CA ASP A 209 11.57 -19.15 -22.99
C ASP A 209 10.28 -18.46 -22.48
N GLY A 210 9.36 -18.11 -23.39
CA GLY A 210 8.06 -17.49 -23.09
C GLY A 210 7.13 -18.37 -22.26
N ARG A 211 7.35 -19.69 -22.33
CA ARG A 211 6.59 -20.72 -21.61
C ARG A 211 7.47 -21.50 -20.63
N LEU A 212 8.61 -20.95 -20.22
CA LEU A 212 9.61 -21.70 -19.45
C LEU A 212 9.01 -22.34 -18.18
N TRP A 213 8.05 -21.65 -17.55
CA TRP A 213 7.35 -22.08 -16.35
C TRP A 213 5.94 -22.64 -16.60
N SER A 214 5.51 -22.72 -17.86
CA SER A 214 4.23 -23.29 -18.29
C SER A 214 4.38 -23.94 -19.67
N PRO A 215 5.29 -24.94 -19.81
CA PRO A 215 5.55 -25.60 -21.09
C PRO A 215 4.29 -26.26 -21.65
N ARG A 216 4.22 -26.41 -22.98
CA ARG A 216 3.18 -27.24 -23.61
C ARG A 216 3.43 -28.71 -23.27
N PRO A 217 2.40 -29.58 -23.34
CA PRO A 217 2.59 -31.02 -23.19
C PRO A 217 3.69 -31.53 -24.13
N GLY A 218 4.72 -32.17 -23.56
CA GLY A 218 5.90 -32.67 -24.28
C GLY A 218 7.11 -31.71 -24.30
N GLU A 219 6.96 -30.45 -23.90
CA GLU A 219 8.05 -29.47 -23.79
C GLU A 219 8.72 -29.47 -22.39
N GLU A 220 8.22 -30.22 -21.41
CA GLU A 220 8.65 -30.15 -20.01
C GLU A 220 10.16 -30.45 -19.84
N GLY A 221 10.66 -31.47 -20.54
CA GLY A 221 12.07 -31.82 -20.52
C GLY A 221 12.95 -30.76 -21.15
N ALA A 222 12.49 -30.13 -22.24
CA ALA A 222 13.21 -29.04 -22.90
C ALA A 222 13.25 -27.78 -22.03
N ALA A 223 12.15 -27.44 -21.36
CA ALA A 223 12.08 -26.33 -20.42
C ALA A 223 13.03 -26.55 -19.22
N ALA A 224 13.03 -27.75 -18.63
CA ALA A 224 13.95 -28.10 -17.55
C ALA A 224 15.42 -28.01 -17.97
N ALA A 225 15.76 -28.53 -19.16
CA ALA A 225 17.11 -28.42 -19.72
C ALA A 225 17.50 -26.95 -19.99
N ARG A 226 16.56 -26.12 -20.46
CA ARG A 226 16.79 -24.69 -20.69
C ARG A 226 17.04 -23.94 -19.37
N ILE A 227 16.31 -24.25 -18.30
CA ILE A 227 16.55 -23.68 -16.97
C ILE A 227 17.97 -24.03 -16.49
N GLN A 228 18.37 -25.29 -16.56
CA GLN A 228 19.72 -25.73 -16.15
C GLN A 228 20.82 -25.07 -16.97
N ALA A 229 20.60 -24.91 -18.28
CA ALA A 229 21.53 -24.23 -19.16
C ALA A 229 21.69 -22.75 -18.75
N LEU A 230 20.59 -22.05 -18.47
CA LEU A 230 20.60 -20.65 -18.01
C LEU A 230 21.25 -20.50 -16.64
N GLU A 231 20.96 -21.40 -15.68
CA GLU A 231 21.61 -21.39 -14.37
C GLU A 231 23.14 -21.52 -14.48
N SER A 232 23.61 -22.29 -15.45
CA SER A 232 25.04 -22.48 -15.70
C SER A 232 25.65 -21.28 -16.43
N SER A 233 25.03 -20.84 -17.54
CA SER A 233 25.58 -19.78 -18.40
C SER A 233 25.45 -18.38 -17.80
N ALA A 234 24.44 -18.14 -16.98
CA ALA A 234 24.14 -16.84 -16.36
C ALA A 234 24.38 -16.82 -14.85
N SER A 235 25.15 -17.76 -14.30
CA SER A 235 25.39 -17.91 -12.85
C SER A 235 25.80 -16.61 -12.14
N GLU A 236 26.66 -15.80 -12.77
CA GLU A 236 27.07 -14.49 -12.25
C GLU A 236 25.91 -13.49 -12.20
N ALA A 237 25.09 -13.42 -13.26
CA ALA A 237 23.94 -12.53 -13.31
C ALA A 237 22.87 -12.93 -12.27
N LEU A 238 22.66 -14.23 -12.06
CA LEU A 238 21.79 -14.75 -11.02
C LEU A 238 22.29 -14.40 -9.61
N GLU A 239 23.60 -14.52 -9.36
CA GLU A 239 24.18 -14.13 -8.07
C GLU A 239 24.14 -12.62 -7.86
N ARG A 240 24.35 -11.81 -8.90
CA ARG A 240 24.21 -10.34 -8.87
C ARG A 240 22.79 -9.93 -8.51
N TYR A 241 21.78 -10.52 -9.16
CA TYR A 241 20.37 -10.27 -8.83
C TYR A 241 20.07 -10.62 -7.36
N ALA A 242 20.54 -11.79 -6.92
CA ALA A 242 20.41 -12.23 -5.54
C ALA A 242 21.08 -11.27 -4.54
N PHE A 243 22.24 -10.73 -4.89
CA PHE A 243 22.96 -9.76 -4.07
C PHE A 243 22.15 -8.46 -3.90
N PHE A 244 21.57 -7.93 -4.97
CA PHE A 244 20.74 -6.72 -4.87
C PHE A 244 19.50 -6.95 -4.00
N GLN A 245 18.82 -8.07 -4.21
CA GLN A 245 17.69 -8.46 -3.38
C GLN A 245 18.10 -8.65 -1.92
N PHE A 246 19.23 -9.29 -1.66
CA PHE A 246 19.77 -9.46 -0.31
C PHE A 246 19.99 -8.11 0.39
N LEU A 247 20.66 -7.15 -0.26
CA LEU A 247 20.93 -5.83 0.34
C LEU A 247 19.65 -5.11 0.76
N VAL A 248 18.63 -5.08 -0.10
CA VAL A 248 17.37 -4.39 0.21
C VAL A 248 16.56 -5.11 1.29
N HIS A 249 16.63 -6.45 1.37
CA HIS A 249 15.96 -7.22 2.43
C HIS A 249 16.65 -7.03 3.80
N GLU A 250 17.98 -6.97 3.86
CA GLU A 250 18.70 -6.69 5.10
C GLU A 250 18.36 -5.29 5.64
N GLN A 251 18.23 -4.30 4.75
CA GLN A 251 17.80 -2.96 5.17
C GLN A 251 16.34 -2.92 5.62
N HIS A 252 15.47 -3.71 5.01
CA HIS A 252 14.08 -3.87 5.47
C HIS A 252 14.00 -4.48 6.87
N GLU A 253 14.79 -5.52 7.16
CA GLU A 253 14.87 -6.06 8.52
C GLU A 253 15.35 -5.00 9.52
N GLY A 254 16.35 -4.19 9.15
CA GLY A 254 16.77 -3.05 9.97
C GLY A 254 15.68 -2.00 10.21
N LEU A 255 14.81 -1.74 9.23
CA LEU A 255 13.63 -0.88 9.41
C LEU A 255 12.66 -1.50 10.41
N ARG A 256 12.35 -2.80 10.28
CA ARG A 256 11.45 -3.51 11.20
C ARG A 256 11.96 -3.48 12.64
N GLU A 257 13.25 -3.72 12.85
CA GLU A 257 13.87 -3.63 14.18
C GLU A 257 13.74 -2.22 14.76
N ARG A 258 13.91 -1.18 13.94
CA ARG A 258 13.78 0.22 14.37
C ARG A 258 12.35 0.54 14.78
N THR A 259 11.37 0.23 13.93
CA THR A 259 9.97 0.57 14.21
C THR A 259 9.43 -0.25 15.40
N ALA A 260 9.87 -1.50 15.56
CA ALA A 260 9.53 -2.33 16.72
C ALA A 260 9.99 -1.70 18.06
N ARG A 261 11.17 -1.05 18.11
CA ARG A 261 11.64 -0.35 19.32
C ARG A 261 10.73 0.80 19.74
N TRP A 262 10.01 1.39 18.79
CA TRP A 262 9.04 2.46 19.00
C TRP A 262 7.61 1.96 19.17
N SER A 263 7.40 0.63 19.18
CA SER A 263 6.06 0.02 19.09
C SER A 263 5.24 0.56 17.89
N LEU A 264 5.93 0.96 16.83
CA LEU A 264 5.35 1.48 15.60
C LEU A 264 5.19 0.29 14.64
N LYS A 265 3.97 -0.18 14.46
CA LYS A 265 3.69 -1.33 13.58
C LYS A 265 4.00 -0.98 12.13
N LEU A 266 4.60 -1.90 11.39
CA LEU A 266 4.82 -1.74 9.95
C LEU A 266 3.77 -2.52 9.17
N TYR A 267 2.96 -1.83 8.39
CA TYR A 267 1.95 -2.42 7.51
C TYR A 267 2.45 -2.43 6.06
N GLY A 268 2.43 -3.62 5.45
CA GLY A 268 2.65 -3.77 4.02
C GLY A 268 1.36 -3.57 3.23
N ASP A 269 1.49 -3.36 1.93
CA ASP A 269 0.36 -3.33 1.00
C ASP A 269 0.46 -4.52 0.04
N LEU A 270 -0.53 -5.40 0.11
CA LEU A 270 -0.65 -6.58 -0.72
C LEU A 270 -1.44 -6.20 -1.98
N GLN A 271 -0.74 -5.85 -3.06
CA GLN A 271 -1.40 -5.53 -4.33
C GLN A 271 -2.20 -6.73 -4.85
N ILE A 272 -3.38 -6.51 -5.44
CA ILE A 272 -4.13 -7.63 -6.04
C ILE A 272 -3.54 -8.07 -7.39
N GLY A 273 -2.89 -7.12 -8.08
CA GLY A 273 -2.32 -7.30 -9.40
C GLY A 273 -1.05 -8.15 -9.43
N PHE A 274 -0.62 -8.45 -10.65
CA PHE A 274 0.59 -9.20 -10.96
C PHE A 274 1.41 -8.40 -11.97
N SER A 275 2.70 -8.23 -11.73
CA SER A 275 3.58 -7.61 -12.72
C SER A 275 3.71 -8.48 -13.98
N PRO A 276 4.18 -7.94 -15.12
CA PRO A 276 4.53 -8.77 -16.28
C PRO A 276 5.52 -9.89 -15.94
N ARG A 277 6.45 -9.66 -15.00
CA ARG A 277 7.38 -10.68 -14.51
C ARG A 277 6.67 -11.80 -13.78
N ASP A 278 5.75 -11.47 -12.87
CA ASP A 278 4.98 -12.48 -12.14
C ASP A 278 4.05 -13.26 -13.08
N ALA A 279 3.45 -12.56 -14.06
CA ALA A 279 2.60 -13.16 -15.09
C ALA A 279 3.36 -14.22 -15.92
N TRP A 280 4.64 -14.00 -16.22
CA TRP A 280 5.53 -14.98 -16.85
C TRP A 280 5.97 -16.08 -15.87
N ALA A 281 6.49 -15.67 -14.70
CA ALA A 281 7.08 -16.58 -13.72
C ALA A 281 6.07 -17.60 -13.19
N TRP A 282 4.79 -17.21 -13.09
CA TRP A 282 3.73 -18.03 -12.51
C TRP A 282 2.61 -18.33 -13.52
N GLN A 283 2.90 -18.22 -14.81
CA GLN A 283 1.92 -18.34 -15.91
C GLN A 283 1.00 -19.56 -15.78
N GLY A 284 1.54 -20.69 -15.32
CA GLY A 284 0.80 -21.94 -15.17
C GLY A 284 -0.31 -21.90 -14.11
N LEU A 285 -0.34 -20.91 -13.22
CA LEU A 285 -1.32 -20.77 -12.13
C LEU A 285 -2.57 -19.97 -12.54
N PHE A 286 -2.59 -19.40 -13.75
CA PHE A 286 -3.62 -18.44 -14.14
C PHE A 286 -4.66 -19.02 -15.11
N LEU A 287 -5.90 -18.59 -14.93
CA LEU A 287 -7.00 -18.86 -15.84
C LEU A 287 -6.77 -18.10 -17.16
N ARG A 288 -6.59 -18.85 -18.26
CA ARG A 288 -6.17 -18.26 -19.54
C ARG A 288 -7.25 -17.43 -20.25
N THR A 289 -8.53 -17.75 -20.03
CA THR A 289 -9.65 -17.19 -20.79
C THR A 289 -10.24 -15.91 -20.18
N TYR A 290 -9.73 -15.50 -19.01
CA TYR A 290 -10.25 -14.38 -18.24
C TYR A 290 -9.13 -13.52 -17.65
N LEU A 291 -9.41 -12.22 -17.59
CA LEU A 291 -8.63 -11.23 -16.87
C LEU A 291 -9.51 -10.56 -15.81
N MET A 292 -8.88 -10.01 -14.79
CA MET A 292 -9.53 -9.26 -13.72
C MET A 292 -9.56 -7.77 -14.02
N GLY A 293 -10.65 -7.14 -13.62
CA GLY A 293 -10.79 -5.68 -13.62
C GLY A 293 -11.78 -5.24 -12.55
N ALA A 294 -12.15 -3.96 -12.57
CA ALA A 294 -13.24 -3.44 -11.77
C ALA A 294 -14.49 -3.22 -12.61
N PRO A 295 -15.69 -3.57 -12.11
CA PRO A 295 -16.94 -3.23 -12.78
C PRO A 295 -17.22 -1.72 -12.71
N PRO A 296 -18.21 -1.24 -13.49
CA PRO A 296 -18.88 0.04 -13.24
C PRO A 296 -19.24 0.22 -11.75
N SER A 297 -18.98 1.41 -11.22
CA SER A 297 -19.23 1.75 -9.82
C SER A 297 -19.59 3.22 -9.65
N ARG A 298 -20.10 3.61 -8.48
CA ARG A 298 -20.40 5.01 -8.16
C ARG A 298 -19.18 5.94 -8.33
N THR A 299 -17.99 5.47 -8.00
CA THR A 299 -16.76 6.28 -8.03
C THR A 299 -15.98 6.16 -9.34
N ASN A 300 -16.26 5.14 -10.15
CA ASN A 300 -15.79 5.03 -11.52
C ASN A 300 -16.89 4.37 -12.37
N PRO A 301 -17.74 5.16 -13.05
CA PRO A 301 -18.89 4.66 -13.81
C PRO A 301 -18.53 3.77 -15.00
N GLU A 302 -17.33 3.92 -15.56
CA GLU A 302 -16.93 3.19 -16.77
C GLU A 302 -16.39 1.78 -16.47
N GLY A 303 -15.99 1.51 -15.23
CA GLY A 303 -15.19 0.32 -14.89
C GLY A 303 -13.72 0.48 -15.27
N GLN A 304 -12.90 -0.54 -14.98
CA GLN A 304 -11.45 -0.49 -15.21
C GLN A 304 -10.90 -1.85 -15.66
N PRO A 305 -10.40 -1.98 -16.90
CA PRO A 305 -9.74 -3.20 -17.35
C PRO A 305 -8.27 -3.20 -16.91
N TRP A 306 -8.01 -3.73 -15.71
CA TRP A 306 -6.64 -3.80 -15.17
C TRP A 306 -5.75 -4.79 -15.91
N ASN A 307 -6.34 -5.76 -16.63
CA ASN A 307 -5.64 -6.82 -17.34
C ASN A 307 -4.80 -7.74 -16.44
N TYR A 308 -5.15 -7.82 -15.15
CA TYR A 308 -4.46 -8.73 -14.23
C TYR A 308 -4.92 -10.17 -14.45
N PRO A 309 -3.99 -11.15 -14.42
CA PRO A 309 -4.36 -12.56 -14.49
C PRO A 309 -5.14 -12.98 -13.24
N VAL A 310 -5.99 -13.99 -13.40
CA VAL A 310 -6.83 -14.55 -12.33
C VAL A 310 -6.29 -15.93 -11.97
N LEU A 311 -6.15 -16.23 -10.67
CA LEU A 311 -5.72 -17.56 -10.23
C LEU A 311 -6.78 -18.62 -10.57
N ASP A 312 -6.34 -19.72 -11.17
CA ASP A 312 -7.21 -20.79 -11.68
C ASP A 312 -7.87 -21.61 -10.55
N PRO A 313 -9.21 -21.55 -10.38
CA PRO A 313 -9.91 -22.32 -9.36
C PRO A 313 -9.71 -23.84 -9.44
N GLU A 314 -9.43 -24.40 -10.63
CA GLU A 314 -9.20 -25.84 -10.80
C GLU A 314 -7.90 -26.30 -10.11
N GLN A 315 -7.00 -25.36 -9.80
CA GLN A 315 -5.71 -25.62 -9.18
C GLN A 315 -5.67 -25.31 -7.68
N TYR A 316 -6.82 -25.00 -7.06
CA TYR A 316 -6.89 -24.69 -5.64
C TYR A 316 -6.63 -25.94 -4.79
N PHE A 317 -7.19 -27.09 -5.16
CA PHE A 317 -7.04 -28.34 -4.43
C PHE A 317 -6.48 -29.45 -5.30
N THR A 318 -5.77 -30.38 -4.66
CA THR A 318 -5.45 -31.68 -5.26
C THR A 318 -6.66 -32.61 -5.21
N GLN A 319 -6.61 -33.74 -5.92
CA GLN A 319 -7.67 -34.76 -5.87
C GLN A 319 -7.96 -35.28 -4.45
N GLY A 320 -6.97 -35.23 -3.54
CA GLY A 320 -7.11 -35.57 -2.13
C GLY A 320 -7.52 -34.40 -1.21
N LEU A 321 -8.01 -33.29 -1.78
CA LEU A 321 -8.40 -32.05 -1.07
C LEU A 321 -7.27 -31.33 -0.30
N GLY A 322 -6.01 -31.75 -0.46
CA GLY A 322 -4.84 -30.98 0.00
C GLY A 322 -4.59 -29.74 -0.88
N HIS A 323 -3.81 -28.77 -0.37
CA HIS A 323 -3.49 -27.53 -1.10
C HIS A 323 -2.87 -27.83 -2.47
N GLY A 324 -3.53 -27.38 -3.54
CA GLY A 324 -3.07 -27.41 -4.92
C GLY A 324 -1.99 -26.37 -5.21
N ALA A 325 -1.63 -26.20 -6.49
CA ALA A 325 -0.54 -25.31 -6.89
C ALA A 325 -0.82 -23.84 -6.54
N VAL A 326 -2.06 -23.38 -6.74
CA VAL A 326 -2.47 -22.01 -6.41
C VAL A 326 -2.42 -21.76 -4.90
N LEU A 327 -2.97 -22.66 -4.07
CA LEU A 327 -2.96 -22.44 -2.62
C LEU A 327 -1.56 -22.48 -2.03
N ARG A 328 -0.66 -23.34 -2.54
CA ARG A 328 0.76 -23.32 -2.13
C ARG A 328 1.46 -22.02 -2.53
N PHE A 329 1.15 -21.48 -3.70
CA PHE A 329 1.65 -20.16 -4.12
C PHE A 329 1.14 -19.05 -3.19
N MET A 330 -0.16 -19.07 -2.87
CA MET A 330 -0.75 -18.10 -1.95
C MET A 330 -0.16 -18.21 -0.55
N ASP A 331 -0.01 -19.41 0.00
CA ASP A 331 0.68 -19.62 1.29
C ASP A 331 2.08 -19.01 1.28
N ALA A 332 2.90 -19.32 0.25
CA ALA A 332 4.25 -18.77 0.14
C ALA A 332 4.27 -17.23 0.05
N ARG A 333 3.32 -16.66 -0.71
CA ARG A 333 3.17 -15.21 -0.86
C ARG A 333 2.76 -14.55 0.45
N MET A 334 1.76 -15.10 1.14
CA MET A 334 1.25 -14.57 2.40
C MET A 334 2.26 -14.72 3.53
N ASP A 335 2.93 -15.89 3.64
CA ASP A 335 3.95 -16.12 4.65
C ASP A 335 5.15 -15.19 4.45
N LYS A 336 5.56 -14.90 3.21
CA LYS A 336 6.58 -13.88 2.95
C LYS A 336 6.16 -12.51 3.46
N MET A 337 4.96 -12.04 3.07
CA MET A 337 4.47 -10.72 3.47
C MET A 337 4.37 -10.62 5.00
N LEU A 338 3.77 -11.61 5.66
CA LEU A 338 3.55 -11.57 7.11
C LEU A 338 4.78 -11.90 7.95
N ALA A 339 5.83 -12.47 7.34
CA ALA A 339 7.15 -12.52 7.93
C ALA A 339 7.83 -11.14 7.97
N GLU A 340 7.51 -10.26 7.01
CA GLU A 340 8.18 -8.98 6.77
C GLU A 340 7.38 -7.76 7.26
N TYR A 341 6.10 -7.92 7.63
CA TYR A 341 5.23 -6.87 8.13
C TYR A 341 4.42 -7.34 9.34
N ASP A 342 3.99 -6.39 10.17
CA ASP A 342 3.15 -6.66 11.34
C ASP A 342 1.66 -6.72 10.99
N GLY A 343 1.26 -6.04 9.90
CA GLY A 343 -0.08 -6.06 9.34
C GLY A 343 -0.07 -5.87 7.82
N LEU A 344 -1.24 -6.02 7.19
CA LEU A 344 -1.38 -5.93 5.74
C LEU A 344 -2.62 -5.14 5.32
N ARG A 345 -2.44 -4.16 4.45
CA ARG A 345 -3.50 -3.68 3.56
C ARG A 345 -3.71 -4.73 2.48
N LEU A 346 -4.94 -5.22 2.36
CA LEU A 346 -5.38 -6.10 1.29
C LEU A 346 -6.00 -5.22 0.22
N ASP A 347 -5.24 -4.93 -0.83
CA ASP A 347 -5.73 -4.21 -2.00
C ASP A 347 -6.84 -5.03 -2.66
N HIS A 348 -7.97 -4.38 -2.95
CA HIS A 348 -9.10 -5.00 -3.65
C HIS A 348 -9.42 -6.46 -3.22
N PRO A 349 -9.81 -6.71 -1.95
CA PRO A 349 -10.02 -8.07 -1.43
C PRO A 349 -11.14 -8.83 -2.18
N HIS A 350 -11.95 -8.13 -2.97
CA HIS A 350 -12.86 -8.72 -3.96
C HIS A 350 -12.13 -9.72 -4.86
N GLY A 351 -10.88 -9.45 -5.25
CA GLY A 351 -10.09 -10.34 -6.10
C GLY A 351 -9.82 -11.72 -5.49
N LEU A 352 -9.80 -11.81 -4.15
CA LEU A 352 -9.60 -13.05 -3.41
C LEU A 352 -10.92 -13.77 -3.07
N VAL A 353 -12.06 -13.07 -3.18
CA VAL A 353 -13.35 -13.59 -2.72
C VAL A 353 -14.33 -13.73 -3.87
N CYS A 354 -14.62 -12.67 -4.61
CA CYS A 354 -15.59 -12.64 -5.69
C CYS A 354 -15.12 -11.73 -6.85
N PRO A 355 -14.01 -12.11 -7.55
CA PRO A 355 -13.38 -11.25 -8.55
C PRO A 355 -14.34 -10.94 -9.70
N TRP A 356 -14.30 -9.70 -10.17
CA TRP A 356 -14.93 -9.30 -11.42
C TRP A 356 -13.99 -9.61 -12.59
N VAL A 357 -14.44 -10.43 -13.51
CA VAL A 357 -13.63 -10.95 -14.61
C VAL A 357 -14.26 -10.66 -15.96
N TYR A 358 -13.43 -10.51 -16.98
CA TYR A 358 -13.84 -10.32 -18.37
C TYR A 358 -13.00 -11.17 -19.31
N ARG A 359 -13.52 -11.43 -20.51
CA ARG A 359 -12.87 -12.28 -21.51
C ARG A 359 -11.52 -11.69 -21.94
N SER A 360 -10.47 -12.51 -21.87
CA SER A 360 -9.15 -12.15 -22.40
C SER A 360 -9.16 -12.03 -23.93
N GLY A 361 -8.25 -11.24 -24.50
CA GLY A 361 -8.01 -11.18 -25.94
C GLY A 361 -9.06 -10.41 -26.75
N GLN A 362 -9.98 -9.71 -26.10
CA GLN A 362 -10.88 -8.77 -26.76
C GLN A 362 -10.12 -7.50 -27.16
N ALA A 363 -10.44 -6.94 -28.33
CA ALA A 363 -9.78 -5.73 -28.83
C ALA A 363 -10.08 -4.49 -27.97
N ASP A 364 -11.31 -4.39 -27.48
CA ASP A 364 -11.73 -3.33 -26.56
C ASP A 364 -11.84 -3.89 -25.14
N ALA A 365 -10.78 -3.65 -24.35
CA ALA A 365 -10.73 -4.10 -22.97
C ALA A 365 -11.76 -3.37 -22.08
N LEU A 366 -12.10 -2.11 -22.40
CA LEU A 366 -13.09 -1.35 -21.63
C LEU A 366 -14.49 -1.91 -21.85
N ALA A 367 -14.88 -2.14 -23.11
CA ALA A 367 -16.14 -2.80 -23.41
C ALA A 367 -16.20 -4.21 -22.78
N ALA A 368 -15.09 -4.96 -22.81
CA ALA A 368 -15.03 -6.28 -22.21
C ALA A 368 -15.25 -6.24 -20.68
N VAL A 369 -14.63 -5.30 -19.96
CA VAL A 369 -14.81 -5.20 -18.49
C VAL A 369 -16.22 -4.72 -18.12
N GLN A 370 -16.84 -3.85 -18.92
CA GLN A 370 -18.22 -3.40 -18.71
C GLN A 370 -19.24 -4.54 -18.82
N HIS A 371 -18.96 -5.51 -19.68
CA HIS A 371 -19.78 -6.72 -19.87
C HIS A 371 -19.28 -7.93 -19.07
N GLY A 372 -18.37 -7.72 -18.12
CA GLY A 372 -17.82 -8.79 -17.29
C GLY A 372 -18.84 -9.48 -16.38
N ALA A 373 -18.32 -10.35 -15.53
CA ALA A 373 -19.11 -11.15 -14.61
C ALA A 373 -18.31 -11.50 -13.34
N ARG A 374 -18.99 -11.93 -12.27
CA ARG A 374 -18.32 -12.41 -11.06
C ARG A 374 -17.95 -13.88 -11.23
N LEU A 375 -16.65 -14.20 -11.11
CA LEU A 375 -16.12 -15.55 -11.35
C LEU A 375 -16.91 -16.67 -10.66
N PHE A 376 -17.30 -16.45 -9.40
CA PHE A 376 -17.99 -17.45 -8.58
C PHE A 376 -19.50 -17.22 -8.47
N SER A 377 -20.07 -16.21 -9.14
CA SER A 377 -21.50 -15.86 -9.06
C SER A 377 -22.20 -15.87 -10.43
N SER A 378 -21.75 -16.70 -11.37
CA SER A 378 -22.26 -16.71 -12.74
C SER A 378 -22.56 -18.13 -13.24
N PRO A 379 -23.65 -18.77 -12.75
CA PRO A 379 -23.97 -20.18 -13.00
C PRO A 379 -24.51 -20.47 -14.42
N ASP A 380 -24.99 -19.48 -15.15
CA ASP A 380 -25.86 -19.66 -16.32
C ASP A 380 -25.77 -18.51 -17.35
N LEU A 381 -24.62 -17.83 -17.43
CA LEU A 381 -24.42 -16.72 -18.36
C LEU A 381 -24.01 -17.21 -19.75
N SER A 382 -24.79 -16.88 -20.78
CA SER A 382 -24.54 -17.29 -22.17
C SER A 382 -23.33 -16.61 -22.81
N ASP A 383 -22.99 -15.40 -22.38
CA ASP A 383 -21.79 -14.64 -22.74
C ASP A 383 -20.53 -15.10 -21.97
N HIS A 384 -20.74 -15.83 -20.86
CA HIS A 384 -19.69 -16.35 -19.98
C HIS A 384 -19.88 -17.83 -19.58
N PRO A 385 -20.08 -18.76 -20.52
CA PRO A 385 -20.49 -20.14 -20.21
C PRO A 385 -19.47 -20.91 -19.36
N GLU A 386 -18.18 -20.59 -19.49
CA GLU A 386 -17.10 -21.22 -18.72
C GLU A 386 -17.14 -20.91 -17.22
N LEU A 387 -17.84 -19.85 -16.79
CA LEU A 387 -17.94 -19.49 -15.37
C LEU A 387 -18.90 -20.40 -14.61
N ALA A 388 -19.82 -21.08 -15.31
CA ALA A 388 -20.82 -21.95 -14.70
C ALA A 388 -20.19 -23.05 -13.83
N ARG A 389 -19.08 -23.65 -14.28
CA ARG A 389 -18.34 -24.68 -13.51
C ARG A 389 -17.71 -24.16 -12.22
N PHE A 390 -17.48 -22.84 -12.11
CA PHE A 390 -16.90 -22.21 -10.93
C PHE A 390 -17.94 -21.61 -10.00
N ALA A 391 -19.20 -21.52 -10.43
CA ALA A 391 -20.25 -20.91 -9.64
C ALA A 391 -20.43 -21.58 -8.26
N VAL A 392 -20.52 -20.76 -7.23
CA VAL A 392 -20.79 -21.18 -5.85
C VAL A 392 -22.28 -21.07 -5.53
N VAL A 393 -22.96 -20.09 -6.14
CA VAL A 393 -24.40 -19.81 -5.98
C VAL A 393 -25.24 -20.48 -7.05
N HIS A 394 -26.48 -20.78 -6.69
CA HIS A 394 -27.51 -21.26 -7.61
C HIS A 394 -28.30 -20.09 -8.23
N PRO A 395 -28.95 -20.29 -9.40
CA PRO A 395 -29.70 -19.23 -10.08
C PRO A 395 -30.76 -18.53 -9.22
N GLU A 396 -31.42 -19.24 -8.31
CA GLU A 396 -32.44 -18.71 -7.39
C GLU A 396 -31.87 -17.77 -6.31
N GLN A 397 -30.56 -17.77 -6.11
CA GLN A 397 -29.87 -16.88 -5.17
C GLN A 397 -29.44 -15.56 -5.82
N LEU A 398 -29.77 -15.36 -7.11
CA LEU A 398 -29.40 -14.19 -7.90
C LEU A 398 -30.60 -13.29 -8.16
N ASP A 399 -30.52 -12.02 -7.75
CA ASP A 399 -31.45 -10.98 -8.15
C ASP A 399 -31.11 -10.49 -9.57
N ARG A 400 -31.88 -10.95 -10.54
CA ARG A 400 -31.71 -10.57 -11.96
C ARG A 400 -32.29 -9.21 -12.31
N SER A 401 -32.96 -8.54 -11.38
CA SER A 401 -33.50 -7.20 -11.60
C SER A 401 -32.45 -6.09 -11.47
N VAL A 402 -31.30 -6.40 -10.86
CA VAL A 402 -30.17 -5.48 -10.69
C VAL A 402 -29.02 -5.81 -11.65
N PRO A 403 -28.14 -4.84 -11.96
CA PRO A 403 -26.92 -5.12 -12.72
C PRO A 403 -26.05 -6.17 -12.03
N ARG A 404 -25.32 -6.99 -12.81
CA ARG A 404 -24.43 -8.06 -12.30
C ARG A 404 -23.36 -7.58 -11.32
N TYR A 405 -22.96 -6.31 -11.41
CA TYR A 405 -21.97 -5.74 -10.51
C TYR A 405 -22.57 -5.15 -9.23
N ALA A 406 -23.91 -5.13 -9.08
CA ALA A 406 -24.56 -4.61 -7.89
C ALA A 406 -24.21 -5.43 -6.65
N ASP A 407 -24.15 -4.77 -5.49
CA ASP A 407 -23.78 -5.42 -4.23
C ASP A 407 -24.80 -6.51 -3.82
N GLY A 408 -26.06 -6.30 -4.18
CA GLY A 408 -27.19 -7.18 -3.88
C GLY A 408 -27.52 -8.21 -4.97
N GLU A 409 -26.69 -8.38 -6.00
CA GLU A 409 -26.92 -9.42 -7.03
C GLU A 409 -27.06 -10.81 -6.37
N VAL A 410 -26.16 -11.15 -5.45
CA VAL A 410 -26.31 -12.35 -4.62
C VAL A 410 -27.13 -12.00 -3.38
N THR A 411 -28.25 -12.70 -3.19
CA THR A 411 -29.23 -12.36 -2.13
C THR A 411 -29.06 -13.17 -0.85
N SER A 412 -28.48 -14.38 -0.95
CA SER A 412 -28.32 -15.29 0.18
C SER A 412 -27.16 -16.27 -0.03
N LEU A 413 -26.60 -16.78 1.07
CA LEU A 413 -25.52 -17.78 1.06
C LEU A 413 -25.63 -18.73 2.26
N THR A 414 -25.44 -20.02 2.03
CA THR A 414 -25.26 -21.03 3.09
C THR A 414 -23.87 -20.89 3.74
N PRO A 415 -23.64 -21.42 4.96
CA PRO A 415 -22.31 -21.45 5.57
C PRO A 415 -21.23 -22.11 4.70
N GLU A 416 -21.58 -23.17 3.98
CA GLU A 416 -20.68 -23.91 3.08
C GLU A 416 -20.33 -23.07 1.85
N GLN A 417 -21.29 -22.31 1.30
CA GLN A 417 -21.00 -21.38 0.22
C GLN A 417 -20.07 -20.25 0.68
N VAL A 418 -20.26 -19.71 1.88
CA VAL A 418 -19.33 -18.71 2.45
C VAL A 418 -17.92 -19.28 2.57
N GLN A 419 -17.77 -20.55 2.98
CA GLN A 419 -16.46 -21.22 3.02
C GLN A 419 -15.83 -21.38 1.63
N ARG A 420 -16.63 -21.68 0.60
CA ARG A 420 -16.13 -21.74 -0.78
C ARG A 420 -15.66 -20.38 -1.30
N TYR A 421 -16.37 -19.30 -0.95
CA TYR A 421 -15.95 -17.93 -1.27
C TYR A 421 -14.68 -17.51 -0.51
N SER A 422 -14.40 -18.08 0.66
CA SER A 422 -13.26 -17.67 1.50
C SER A 422 -11.95 -18.37 1.17
N ILE A 423 -11.90 -19.36 0.27
CA ILE A 423 -10.73 -20.24 0.06
C ILE A 423 -9.40 -19.48 -0.06
N LEU A 424 -9.28 -18.48 -0.95
CA LEU A 424 -8.04 -17.71 -1.07
C LEU A 424 -7.83 -16.78 0.13
N PHE A 425 -8.88 -16.15 0.63
CA PHE A 425 -8.83 -15.27 1.79
C PHE A 425 -8.37 -16.02 3.07
N ASP A 426 -8.73 -17.29 3.20
CA ASP A 426 -8.35 -18.15 4.31
C ASP A 426 -6.84 -18.38 4.36
N THR A 427 -6.14 -18.33 3.22
CA THR A 427 -4.66 -18.36 3.19
C THR A 427 -4.06 -17.12 3.86
N VAL A 428 -4.67 -15.94 3.70
CA VAL A 428 -4.26 -14.69 4.37
C VAL A 428 -4.42 -14.82 5.88
N VAL A 429 -5.60 -15.26 6.32
CA VAL A 429 -5.92 -15.43 7.75
C VAL A 429 -5.06 -16.52 8.39
N ALA A 430 -4.84 -17.63 7.69
CA ALA A 430 -4.01 -18.73 8.18
C ALA A 430 -2.55 -18.29 8.30
N ALA A 431 -1.99 -17.62 7.29
CA ALA A 431 -0.65 -17.08 7.35
C ALA A 431 -0.50 -16.02 8.46
N ALA A 432 -1.50 -15.16 8.68
CA ALA A 432 -1.46 -14.16 9.74
C ALA A 432 -1.33 -14.84 11.11
N ARG A 433 -2.13 -15.87 11.36
CA ARG A 433 -2.06 -16.68 12.59
C ARG A 433 -0.73 -17.41 12.73
N ARG A 434 -0.23 -18.06 11.65
CA ARG A 434 1.06 -18.78 11.66
C ARG A 434 2.23 -17.86 11.99
N ASN A 435 2.20 -16.62 11.51
CA ASN A 435 3.23 -15.60 11.76
C ASN A 435 2.95 -14.75 13.01
N GLY A 436 1.99 -15.14 13.86
CA GLY A 436 1.69 -14.45 15.12
C GLY A 436 1.13 -13.03 14.96
N ARG A 437 0.45 -12.74 13.84
CA ARG A 437 -0.14 -11.43 13.54
C ARG A 437 -1.59 -11.34 14.00
N ASP A 438 -1.98 -10.17 14.46
CA ASP A 438 -3.36 -9.89 14.87
C ASP A 438 -4.24 -9.70 13.63
N LEU A 439 -5.41 -10.31 13.60
CA LEU A 439 -6.35 -10.15 12.47
C LEU A 439 -6.89 -8.72 12.39
N GLY A 440 -6.94 -7.98 13.49
CA GLY A 440 -7.26 -6.55 13.51
C GLY A 440 -6.21 -5.67 12.83
N ASP A 441 -5.06 -6.23 12.45
CA ASP A 441 -4.03 -5.58 11.64
C ASP A 441 -4.11 -5.99 10.15
N LEU A 442 -5.20 -6.65 9.74
CA LEU A 442 -5.57 -6.82 8.33
C LEU A 442 -6.59 -5.75 7.93
N LEU A 443 -6.26 -4.99 6.88
CA LEU A 443 -7.05 -3.86 6.41
C LEU A 443 -7.63 -4.20 5.04
N GLY A 444 -8.91 -4.55 4.99
CA GLY A 444 -9.60 -4.83 3.72
C GLY A 444 -9.94 -3.53 2.99
N GLU A 445 -9.29 -3.27 1.85
CA GLU A 445 -9.60 -2.10 1.03
C GLU A 445 -10.90 -2.29 0.25
N VAL A 446 -12.02 -2.29 0.97
CA VAL A 446 -13.36 -2.25 0.37
C VAL A 446 -13.85 -0.82 0.39
N LEU A 447 -13.81 -0.18 -0.78
CA LEU A 447 -14.24 1.22 -0.97
C LEU A 447 -15.75 1.38 -0.94
N SER A 448 -16.42 1.53 -2.09
CA SER A 448 -17.87 1.80 -2.13
C SER A 448 -18.71 0.54 -2.31
N THR A 449 -18.26 -0.42 -3.10
CA THR A 449 -18.99 -1.66 -3.41
C THR A 449 -18.59 -2.77 -2.45
N LEU A 450 -19.56 -3.31 -1.70
CA LEU A 450 -19.40 -4.49 -0.85
C LEU A 450 -20.41 -5.56 -1.27
N PRO A 451 -20.07 -6.39 -2.28
CA PRO A 451 -20.93 -7.48 -2.72
C PRO A 451 -21.22 -8.43 -1.56
N TYR A 452 -22.44 -8.95 -1.51
CA TYR A 452 -22.89 -9.80 -0.41
C TYR A 452 -21.91 -10.93 -0.05
N PRO A 453 -21.30 -11.69 -1.01
CA PRO A 453 -20.31 -12.71 -0.67
C PRO A 453 -19.10 -12.17 0.07
N LEU A 454 -18.55 -11.04 -0.38
CA LEU A 454 -17.41 -10.38 0.28
C LEU A 454 -17.79 -9.92 1.69
N GLY A 455 -18.97 -9.31 1.85
CA GLY A 455 -19.46 -8.92 3.18
C GLY A 455 -19.56 -10.09 4.15
N ARG A 456 -20.02 -11.26 3.68
CA ARG A 456 -20.09 -12.47 4.50
C ARG A 456 -18.72 -13.03 4.88
N VAL A 457 -17.74 -12.97 3.98
CA VAL A 457 -16.36 -13.41 4.27
C VAL A 457 -15.66 -12.45 5.25
N LEU A 458 -15.80 -11.14 5.10
CA LEU A 458 -15.22 -10.18 6.05
C LEU A 458 -15.84 -10.32 7.45
N ALA A 459 -17.17 -10.46 7.52
CA ALA A 459 -17.88 -10.65 8.79
C ALA A 459 -17.46 -11.93 9.53
N ARG A 460 -17.12 -13.00 8.79
CA ARG A 460 -16.58 -14.25 9.36
C ARG A 460 -15.30 -14.02 10.17
N TYR A 461 -14.50 -13.02 9.79
CA TYR A 461 -13.22 -12.70 10.42
C TYR A 461 -13.24 -11.41 11.26
N GLY A 462 -14.40 -10.76 11.41
CA GLY A 462 -14.53 -9.50 12.15
C GLY A 462 -13.78 -8.34 11.51
N LEU A 463 -13.62 -8.36 10.18
CA LEU A 463 -12.92 -7.32 9.43
C LEU A 463 -13.90 -6.27 8.90
N GLY A 464 -13.54 -4.99 9.05
CA GLY A 464 -14.28 -3.88 8.47
C GLY A 464 -13.80 -3.51 7.07
N ARG A 465 -14.28 -2.37 6.59
CA ARG A 465 -13.98 -1.79 5.27
C ARG A 465 -13.32 -0.42 5.38
N PHE A 466 -12.92 0.14 4.25
CA PHE A 466 -12.38 1.50 4.19
C PHE A 466 -13.51 2.52 4.13
N ARG A 467 -13.38 3.58 4.93
CA ARG A 467 -14.33 4.69 5.04
C ARG A 467 -13.62 5.98 4.69
N VAL A 468 -13.60 6.30 3.39
CA VAL A 468 -12.93 7.48 2.81
C VAL A 468 -13.88 8.69 2.84
N THR A 469 -13.86 9.45 3.93
CA THR A 469 -14.92 10.42 4.26
C THR A 469 -15.05 11.58 3.27
N GLN A 470 -14.00 11.90 2.50
CA GLN A 470 -14.12 12.91 1.44
C GLN A 470 -14.97 12.46 0.24
N LYS A 471 -15.26 11.16 0.11
CA LYS A 471 -16.13 10.59 -0.94
C LYS A 471 -17.61 10.50 -0.52
N ALA A 472 -17.96 11.04 0.65
CA ALA A 472 -19.32 10.98 1.21
C ALA A 472 -20.33 11.83 0.43
N ASP A 473 -21.49 11.25 0.12
CA ASP A 473 -22.66 12.03 -0.31
C ASP A 473 -23.43 12.52 0.93
N LEU A 474 -23.27 13.80 1.24
CA LEU A 474 -23.91 14.45 2.40
C LEU A 474 -25.44 14.56 2.27
N ARG A 475 -26.02 14.28 1.11
CA ARG A 475 -27.49 14.26 0.90
C ARG A 475 -28.10 12.88 1.13
N ASN A 476 -27.27 11.83 1.16
CA ASN A 476 -27.72 10.47 1.43
C ASN A 476 -27.32 10.05 2.85
N PRO A 477 -28.25 10.01 3.84
CA PRO A 477 -27.93 9.60 5.20
C PRO A 477 -27.36 8.18 5.33
N SER A 478 -27.62 7.29 4.36
CA SER A 478 -27.11 5.91 4.35
C SER A 478 -25.77 5.76 3.62
N ASP A 479 -25.17 6.84 3.11
CA ASP A 479 -23.91 6.73 2.37
C ASP A 479 -22.80 6.18 3.27
N VAL A 480 -22.11 5.17 2.74
CA VAL A 480 -21.05 4.40 3.41
C VAL A 480 -19.92 5.27 3.93
N TYR A 481 -19.60 6.41 3.30
CA TYR A 481 -18.46 7.23 3.71
C TYR A 481 -18.80 8.30 4.74
N ARG A 482 -20.06 8.45 5.13
CA ARG A 482 -20.44 9.34 6.23
C ARG A 482 -19.96 8.78 7.57
N SER A 483 -19.34 9.62 8.40
CA SER A 483 -18.67 9.18 9.63
C SER A 483 -19.61 8.56 10.65
N GLU A 484 -20.91 8.92 10.64
CA GLU A 484 -21.94 8.30 11.49
C GLU A 484 -22.25 6.84 11.14
N ASN A 485 -21.94 6.40 9.92
CA ASN A 485 -22.20 5.04 9.42
C ASN A 485 -20.99 4.10 9.57
N VAL A 486 -19.92 4.58 10.22
CA VAL A 486 -18.69 3.85 10.47
C VAL A 486 -18.90 2.84 11.59
N ALA A 487 -18.44 1.60 11.38
CA ALA A 487 -18.42 0.54 12.39
C ALA A 487 -17.06 0.49 13.12
N PRO A 488 -16.98 -0.09 14.34
CA PRO A 488 -15.73 -0.19 15.08
C PRO A 488 -14.56 -0.86 14.36
N GLU A 489 -14.85 -1.89 13.57
CA GLU A 489 -13.89 -2.67 12.78
C GLU A 489 -13.42 -1.96 11.50
N ASP A 490 -14.07 -0.87 11.10
CA ASP A 490 -13.71 -0.13 9.89
C ASP A 490 -12.40 0.64 10.05
N TRP A 491 -11.79 0.93 8.90
CA TRP A 491 -10.67 1.86 8.78
C TRP A 491 -11.19 3.17 8.21
N VAL A 492 -11.06 4.26 8.98
CA VAL A 492 -11.57 5.58 8.57
C VAL A 492 -10.41 6.50 8.20
N MET A 493 -10.59 7.26 7.13
CA MET A 493 -9.61 8.21 6.61
C MET A 493 -10.30 9.33 5.84
N VAL A 494 -9.67 10.51 5.74
CA VAL A 494 -10.15 11.54 4.82
C VAL A 494 -9.91 11.09 3.38
N GLY A 495 -8.66 10.72 3.09
CA GLY A 495 -8.19 10.27 1.79
C GLY A 495 -7.12 9.19 1.87
N ASN A 496 -6.73 8.70 0.71
CA ASN A 496 -5.64 7.74 0.50
C ASN A 496 -4.83 8.14 -0.75
N HIS A 497 -3.92 7.26 -1.17
CA HIS A 497 -3.01 7.50 -2.28
C HIS A 497 -3.71 7.73 -3.64
N ASP A 498 -4.95 7.25 -3.81
CA ASP A 498 -5.78 7.37 -5.03
C ASP A 498 -6.72 8.58 -5.02
N THR A 499 -6.54 9.48 -4.06
CA THR A 499 -7.41 10.62 -3.89
C THR A 499 -6.62 11.92 -3.83
N LYS A 500 -7.31 13.03 -4.10
CA LYS A 500 -6.78 14.36 -3.81
C LYS A 500 -6.51 14.48 -2.31
N SER A 501 -5.51 15.26 -1.93
CA SER A 501 -5.35 15.65 -0.53
C SER A 501 -6.54 16.49 -0.06
N LEU A 502 -6.81 16.46 1.24
CA LEU A 502 -7.84 17.28 1.87
C LEU A 502 -7.62 18.76 1.57
N TRP A 503 -6.37 19.22 1.64
CA TRP A 503 -6.01 20.62 1.44
C TRP A 503 -6.38 21.11 0.04
N ARG A 504 -6.17 20.27 -0.99
CA ARG A 504 -6.63 20.57 -2.35
C ARG A 504 -8.16 20.62 -2.42
N LEU A 505 -8.85 19.66 -1.81
CA LEU A 505 -10.32 19.64 -1.82
C LEU A 505 -10.95 20.83 -1.10
N VAL A 506 -10.40 21.24 0.05
CA VAL A 506 -10.86 22.41 0.79
C VAL A 506 -10.72 23.67 -0.07
N GLY A 507 -9.59 23.84 -0.76
CA GLY A 507 -9.40 24.92 -1.73
C GLY A 507 -10.42 24.87 -2.88
N GLU A 508 -10.69 23.68 -3.44
CA GLU A 508 -11.71 23.49 -4.47
C GLU A 508 -13.12 23.82 -3.97
N TRP A 509 -13.48 23.42 -2.74
CA TRP A 509 -14.77 23.75 -2.14
C TRP A 509 -14.92 25.24 -1.85
N GLN A 510 -13.84 25.90 -1.44
CA GLN A 510 -13.83 27.36 -1.25
C GLN A 510 -14.10 28.06 -2.57
N TRP A 511 -13.36 27.69 -3.62
CA TRP A 511 -13.51 28.28 -4.95
C TRP A 511 -14.91 28.05 -5.53
N ARG A 512 -15.51 26.86 -5.30
CA ARG A 512 -16.88 26.53 -5.76
C ARG A 512 -18.00 27.07 -4.86
N GLY A 513 -17.68 27.66 -3.70
CA GLY A 513 -18.68 28.10 -2.72
C GLY A 513 -19.41 26.95 -2.00
N THR A 514 -18.85 25.74 -1.97
CA THR A 514 -19.47 24.55 -1.36
C THR A 514 -19.00 24.23 0.06
N LEU A 515 -18.21 25.12 0.68
CA LEU A 515 -17.73 24.95 2.07
C LEU A 515 -18.89 24.85 3.07
N LYS A 516 -19.97 25.63 2.88
CA LYS A 516 -21.08 25.70 3.83
C LYS A 516 -21.73 24.34 4.09
N ALA A 517 -21.94 23.53 3.04
CA ALA A 517 -22.51 22.19 3.19
C ALA A 517 -21.61 21.26 4.02
N GLN A 518 -20.28 21.36 3.83
CA GLN A 518 -19.31 20.59 4.62
C GLN A 518 -19.28 21.07 6.07
N ALA A 519 -19.29 22.40 6.28
CA ALA A 519 -19.29 23.03 7.59
C ALA A 519 -20.53 22.67 8.41
N ASP A 520 -21.72 22.71 7.79
CA ASP A 520 -22.98 22.35 8.43
C ASP A 520 -22.99 20.88 8.86
N TYR A 521 -22.59 19.98 7.96
CA TYR A 521 -22.46 18.56 8.28
C TYR A 521 -21.51 18.35 9.45
N LEU A 522 -20.28 18.88 9.38
CA LEU A 522 -19.29 18.71 10.44
C LEU A 522 -19.72 19.32 11.77
N ALA A 523 -20.43 20.44 11.76
CA ALA A 523 -20.96 21.04 12.98
C ALA A 523 -21.99 20.12 13.64
N THR A 524 -22.80 19.37 12.87
CA THR A 524 -23.70 18.36 13.47
C THR A 524 -22.95 17.18 14.07
N ARG A 525 -21.82 16.78 13.46
CA ARG A 525 -20.99 15.66 13.94
C ARG A 525 -20.22 16.02 15.20
N LEU A 526 -19.61 17.21 15.21
CA LEU A 526 -18.71 17.67 16.27
C LEU A 526 -19.41 18.46 17.38
N CYS A 527 -20.67 18.88 17.16
CA CYS A 527 -21.54 19.44 18.17
C CYS A 527 -22.95 18.82 18.06
N PRO A 528 -23.16 17.59 18.59
CA PRO A 528 -24.43 16.85 18.46
C PRO A 528 -25.63 17.49 19.17
N GLU A 529 -25.39 18.41 20.11
CA GLU A 529 -26.43 19.23 20.73
C GLU A 529 -26.80 20.39 19.79
N ALA A 530 -28.08 20.54 19.46
CA ALA A 530 -28.58 21.67 18.69
C ALA A 530 -28.57 22.95 19.52
N GLY A 531 -28.32 24.09 18.88
CA GLY A 531 -28.35 25.41 19.52
C GLY A 531 -27.23 26.34 19.04
N PRO A 532 -27.06 27.50 19.69
CA PRO A 532 -26.15 28.55 19.23
C PRO A 532 -24.71 28.09 19.02
N ARG A 533 -24.20 27.21 19.90
CA ARG A 533 -22.84 26.65 19.77
C ARG A 533 -22.61 25.90 18.45
N ARG A 534 -23.60 25.14 17.97
CA ARG A 534 -23.51 24.45 16.68
C ARG A 534 -23.51 25.45 15.53
N GLU A 535 -24.38 26.44 15.58
CA GLU A 535 -24.49 27.47 14.54
C GLU A 535 -23.21 28.30 14.44
N ASP A 536 -22.62 28.65 15.59
CA ASP A 536 -21.34 29.36 15.66
C ASP A 536 -20.19 28.50 15.13
N LEU A 537 -20.15 27.21 15.46
CA LEU A 537 -19.18 26.28 14.88
C LEU A 537 -19.35 26.19 13.35
N ALA A 538 -20.57 25.98 12.86
CA ALA A 538 -20.85 25.92 11.42
C ALA A 538 -20.42 27.22 10.71
N ARG A 539 -20.69 28.38 11.31
CA ARG A 539 -20.25 29.68 10.78
C ARG A 539 -18.73 29.80 10.73
N ALA A 540 -18.05 29.42 11.82
CA ALA A 540 -16.59 29.46 11.89
C ALA A 540 -15.95 28.54 10.85
N LEU A 541 -16.43 27.30 10.72
CA LEU A 541 -15.93 26.33 9.73
C LEU A 541 -16.19 26.78 8.28
N ALA A 542 -17.30 27.47 8.02
CA ALA A 542 -17.60 27.99 6.68
C ALA A 542 -16.75 29.21 6.28
N GLN A 543 -16.21 29.94 7.26
CA GLN A 543 -15.40 31.15 7.04
C GLN A 543 -13.89 30.87 7.02
N ASP A 544 -13.45 29.78 7.62
CA ASP A 544 -12.05 29.45 7.82
C ASP A 544 -11.72 28.04 7.27
N PRO A 545 -11.10 27.97 6.08
CA PRO A 545 -10.73 26.71 5.44
C PRO A 545 -9.80 25.83 6.29
N GLY A 546 -8.89 26.44 7.07
CA GLY A 546 -7.98 25.72 7.97
C GLY A 546 -8.77 25.01 9.06
N LYS A 547 -9.69 25.73 9.72
CA LYS A 547 -10.58 25.13 10.73
C LYS A 547 -11.49 24.05 10.16
N LEU A 548 -12.01 24.21 8.93
CA LEU A 548 -12.76 23.16 8.26
C LEU A 548 -11.92 21.89 8.08
N ALA A 549 -10.66 22.03 7.67
CA ALA A 549 -9.76 20.89 7.51
C ALA A 549 -9.48 20.20 8.85
N GLN A 550 -9.20 20.95 9.93
CA GLN A 550 -9.06 20.38 11.27
C GLN A 550 -10.34 19.64 11.71
N ALA A 551 -11.53 20.21 11.43
CA ALA A 551 -12.80 19.56 11.72
C ALA A 551 -13.02 18.28 10.91
N LYS A 552 -12.57 18.21 9.64
CA LYS A 552 -12.60 16.98 8.84
C LYS A 552 -11.75 15.87 9.46
N PHE A 553 -10.58 16.21 10.00
CA PHE A 553 -9.77 15.23 10.73
C PHE A 553 -10.45 14.83 12.04
N ALA A 554 -11.01 15.78 12.81
CA ALA A 554 -11.66 15.49 14.09
C ALA A 554 -12.87 14.55 13.93
N ASP A 555 -13.59 14.67 12.83
CA ASP A 555 -14.72 13.79 12.49
C ASP A 555 -14.31 12.31 12.34
N LEU A 556 -13.06 12.03 11.93
CA LEU A 556 -12.53 10.66 11.91
C LEU A 556 -12.51 10.07 13.32
N PHE A 557 -11.98 10.83 14.28
CA PHE A 557 -11.81 10.41 15.67
C PHE A 557 -13.11 10.47 16.49
N ALA A 558 -14.07 11.30 16.08
CA ALA A 558 -15.41 11.35 16.67
C ALA A 558 -16.34 10.24 16.11
N SER A 559 -15.91 9.51 15.10
CA SER A 559 -16.61 8.32 14.60
C SER A 559 -16.48 7.14 15.57
N ARG A 560 -17.08 6.00 15.22
CA ARG A 560 -16.96 4.77 16.02
C ARG A 560 -15.75 3.92 15.65
N ALA A 561 -14.97 4.29 14.63
CA ALA A 561 -13.83 3.49 14.18
C ALA A 561 -12.76 3.35 15.25
N ARG A 562 -12.25 2.13 15.41
CA ARG A 562 -11.05 1.87 16.22
C ARG A 562 -9.76 2.05 15.43
N ASN A 563 -9.86 2.24 14.10
CA ASN A 563 -8.73 2.35 13.21
C ASN A 563 -8.85 3.63 12.36
N VAL A 564 -7.89 4.54 12.56
CA VAL A 564 -7.80 5.80 11.83
C VAL A 564 -6.52 5.79 11.00
N MET A 565 -6.65 6.17 9.73
CA MET A 565 -5.51 6.29 8.82
C MET A 565 -5.43 7.72 8.28
N VAL A 566 -4.21 8.26 8.23
CA VAL A 566 -3.91 9.59 7.69
C VAL A 566 -2.88 9.40 6.57
N PHE A 567 -3.12 9.99 5.41
CA PHE A 567 -2.13 10.00 4.33
C PHE A 567 -1.11 11.13 4.55
N PHE A 568 0.16 10.92 4.19
CA PHE A 568 1.24 11.85 4.55
C PHE A 568 1.02 13.29 4.03
N THR A 569 0.37 13.46 2.88
CA THR A 569 0.06 14.80 2.35
C THR A 569 -0.95 15.53 3.22
N ASP A 570 -1.91 14.80 3.80
CA ASP A 570 -2.91 15.34 4.71
C ASP A 570 -2.27 15.75 6.04
N LEU A 571 -1.34 14.94 6.56
CA LEU A 571 -0.54 15.30 7.73
C LEU A 571 0.25 16.60 7.50
N LEU A 572 0.99 16.67 6.39
CA LEU A 572 1.96 17.73 6.11
C LEU A 572 1.36 19.03 5.52
N GLY A 573 0.06 19.10 5.26
CA GLY A 573 -0.51 20.30 4.66
C GLY A 573 -0.31 20.44 3.15
N MET A 574 -0.06 19.33 2.45
CA MET A 574 0.32 19.35 1.03
C MET A 574 -0.92 19.33 0.12
N THR A 575 -0.91 20.11 -0.97
CA THR A 575 -1.99 20.17 -1.96
C THR A 575 -1.81 19.21 -3.15
N GLY A 576 -0.69 18.48 -3.21
CA GLY A 576 -0.39 17.53 -4.29
C GLY A 576 -1.31 16.30 -4.27
N THR A 577 -1.60 15.76 -5.45
CA THR A 577 -2.25 14.46 -5.64
C THR A 577 -1.17 13.42 -5.93
N TYR A 578 -1.20 12.29 -5.22
CA TYR A 578 -0.17 11.26 -5.37
C TYR A 578 -0.41 10.35 -6.59
N ASN A 579 -1.66 9.90 -6.77
CA ASN A 579 -2.10 9.15 -7.95
C ASN A 579 -3.50 9.62 -8.40
N GLU A 580 -3.71 9.67 -9.71
CA GLU A 580 -5.02 9.86 -10.33
C GLU A 580 -5.45 8.56 -11.04
N PRO A 581 -6.36 7.77 -10.42
CA PRO A 581 -6.77 6.48 -10.97
C PRO A 581 -7.30 6.57 -12.40
N GLY A 582 -6.97 5.57 -13.22
CA GLY A 582 -7.38 5.51 -14.62
C GLY A 582 -6.56 6.37 -15.59
N THR A 583 -5.44 6.95 -15.13
CA THR A 583 -4.53 7.74 -15.98
C THR A 583 -3.14 7.11 -16.07
N VAL A 584 -2.49 7.28 -17.23
CA VAL A 584 -1.07 6.95 -17.44
C VAL A 584 -0.33 8.27 -17.56
N ASP A 585 0.16 8.77 -16.44
CA ASP A 585 0.82 10.08 -16.35
C ASP A 585 2.10 9.98 -15.50
N GLU A 586 3.20 10.57 -15.98
CA GLU A 586 4.48 10.54 -15.29
C GLU A 586 4.44 11.23 -13.91
N ARG A 587 3.43 12.06 -13.62
CA ARG A 587 3.22 12.70 -12.31
C ARG A 587 2.70 11.73 -11.26
N ASN A 588 2.02 10.65 -11.64
CA ASN A 588 1.59 9.63 -10.69
C ASN A 588 2.81 8.99 -10.02
N TRP A 589 2.65 8.57 -8.76
CA TRP A 589 3.70 7.88 -7.99
C TRP A 589 4.95 8.71 -7.69
N SER A 590 4.91 10.02 -7.95
CA SER A 590 6.10 10.88 -7.95
C SER A 590 6.14 11.95 -6.86
N LEU A 591 5.03 12.16 -6.14
CA LEU A 591 4.90 13.16 -5.09
C LEU A 591 5.67 12.71 -3.83
N ARG A 592 6.44 13.62 -3.23
CA ARG A 592 7.35 13.34 -2.11
C ARG A 592 7.18 14.37 -1.01
N ALA A 593 7.44 13.96 0.23
CA ALA A 593 7.80 14.91 1.27
C ALA A 593 9.11 15.61 0.85
N SER A 594 9.17 16.93 1.03
CA SER A 594 10.34 17.73 0.68
C SER A 594 11.51 17.46 1.62
N GLU A 595 12.71 17.88 1.22
CA GLU A 595 13.89 17.83 2.09
C GLU A 595 13.68 18.69 3.37
N ASP A 596 12.93 19.80 3.25
CA ASP A 596 12.62 20.76 4.32
C ASP A 596 11.27 20.51 5.02
N TRP A 597 10.69 19.32 4.88
CA TRP A 597 9.33 19.00 5.32
C TRP A 597 9.03 19.37 6.78
N ARG A 598 10.04 19.31 7.68
CA ARG A 598 9.89 19.70 9.10
C ARG A 598 9.58 21.18 9.25
N ALA A 599 10.34 22.03 8.56
CA ALA A 599 10.16 23.47 8.60
C ALA A 599 8.82 23.87 7.97
N GLU A 600 8.49 23.26 6.83
CA GLU A 600 7.21 23.46 6.17
C GLU A 600 6.02 23.04 7.04
N TYR A 601 6.12 21.90 7.72
CA TYR A 601 5.07 21.41 8.61
C TYR A 601 4.84 22.37 9.78
N ARG A 602 5.91 22.82 10.44
CA ARG A 602 5.81 23.83 11.53
C ARG A 602 5.18 25.13 11.06
N GLU A 603 5.60 25.63 9.91
CA GLU A 603 5.06 26.88 9.38
C GLU A 603 3.56 26.76 9.06
N ARG A 604 3.16 25.65 8.45
CA ARG A 604 1.75 25.38 8.14
C ARG A 604 0.90 25.18 9.41
N LEU A 605 1.46 24.64 10.50
CA LEU A 605 0.74 24.53 11.78
C LEU A 605 0.30 25.89 12.33
N ARG A 606 1.07 26.98 12.10
CA ARG A 606 0.73 28.34 12.57
C ARG A 606 -0.61 28.85 12.06
N THR A 607 -0.99 28.42 10.86
CA THR A 607 -2.18 28.91 10.15
C THR A 607 -3.24 27.81 9.96
N ASP A 608 -3.17 26.74 10.76
CA ASP A 608 -4.02 25.54 10.66
C ASP A 608 -4.02 24.91 9.25
N ALA A 609 -2.94 25.11 8.49
CA ALA A 609 -2.74 24.62 7.11
C ALA A 609 -2.01 23.26 7.04
N ALA A 610 -1.79 22.61 8.19
CA ALA A 610 -1.35 21.23 8.32
C ALA A 610 -2.09 20.58 9.50
N MET A 611 -2.08 19.24 9.61
CA MET A 611 -2.84 18.56 10.66
C MET A 611 -2.21 18.85 12.03
N ASN A 612 -2.97 19.51 12.92
CA ASN A 612 -2.61 19.72 14.32
C ASN A 612 -3.30 18.63 15.16
N LEU A 613 -2.63 17.48 15.33
CA LEU A 613 -3.23 16.30 15.95
C LEU A 613 -3.78 16.56 17.37
N PRO A 614 -3.08 17.28 18.28
CA PRO A 614 -3.68 17.64 19.57
C PRO A 614 -4.98 18.45 19.46
N ALA A 615 -5.03 19.44 18.56
CA ALA A 615 -6.25 20.23 18.32
C ALA A 615 -7.40 19.36 17.79
N VAL A 616 -7.08 18.48 16.84
CA VAL A 616 -8.01 17.53 16.23
C VAL A 616 -8.61 16.59 17.28
N LEU A 617 -7.78 16.00 18.14
CA LEU A 617 -8.21 15.09 19.20
C LEU A 617 -9.05 15.80 20.26
N ALA A 618 -8.67 17.03 20.63
CA ALA A 618 -9.44 17.83 21.57
C ALA A 618 -10.83 18.19 21.02
N LEU A 619 -10.92 18.49 19.72
CA LEU A 619 -12.20 18.73 19.05
C LEU A 619 -13.07 17.46 19.00
N ALA A 620 -12.47 16.30 18.73
CA ALA A 620 -13.17 15.02 18.74
C ALA A 620 -13.69 14.64 20.15
N LEU A 621 -12.89 14.82 21.20
CA LEU A 621 -13.32 14.58 22.58
C LEU A 621 -14.50 15.47 22.98
N ARG A 622 -14.49 16.74 22.56
CA ARG A 622 -15.60 17.68 22.78
C ARG A 622 -16.89 17.28 22.05
N ALA A 623 -16.77 16.55 20.93
CA ALA A 623 -17.93 16.03 20.20
C ALA A 623 -18.76 15.04 21.03
N GLY A 624 -18.17 14.40 22.05
CA GLY A 624 -18.88 13.56 23.02
C GLY A 624 -19.82 14.32 23.99
N GLY A 625 -20.00 15.63 23.82
CA GLY A 625 -20.94 16.45 24.58
C GLY A 625 -20.45 16.81 25.99
N ALA A 626 -21.34 17.41 26.79
CA ALA A 626 -20.98 17.96 28.11
C ALA A 626 -20.40 16.93 29.09
N ALA A 627 -20.87 15.68 29.03
CA ALA A 627 -20.36 14.58 29.85
C ALA A 627 -18.90 14.25 29.52
N SER A 628 -18.56 14.15 28.22
CA SER A 628 -17.18 13.92 27.76
C SER A 628 -16.26 15.07 28.18
N VAL A 629 -16.70 16.32 27.96
CA VAL A 629 -15.93 17.51 28.35
C VAL A 629 -15.65 17.55 29.85
N THR A 630 -16.62 17.17 30.67
CA THR A 630 -16.45 17.13 32.13
C THR A 630 -15.49 16.01 32.53
N LYS A 631 -15.66 14.81 31.98
CA LYS A 631 -14.82 13.64 32.26
C LYS A 631 -13.36 13.85 31.88
N HIS A 632 -13.10 14.54 30.77
CA HIS A 632 -11.77 14.70 30.18
C HIS A 632 -11.20 16.11 30.33
N ARG A 633 -11.66 16.90 31.31
CA ARG A 633 -11.28 18.32 31.48
C ARG A 633 -9.76 18.56 31.50
N GLU A 634 -9.01 17.80 32.27
CA GLU A 634 -7.54 17.96 32.38
C GLU A 634 -6.82 17.58 31.10
N LEU A 635 -7.25 16.48 30.47
CA LEU A 635 -6.73 16.02 29.18
C LEU A 635 -6.98 17.07 28.09
N LEU A 636 -8.20 17.63 28.01
CA LEU A 636 -8.55 18.70 27.09
C LEU A 636 -7.66 19.93 27.29
N ALA A 637 -7.47 20.37 28.54
CA ALA A 637 -6.59 21.50 28.83
C ALA A 637 -5.13 21.22 28.41
N GLY A 638 -4.66 19.98 28.56
CA GLY A 638 -3.35 19.55 28.08
C GLY A 638 -3.23 19.60 26.55
N LEU A 639 -4.21 19.03 25.85
CA LEU A 639 -4.25 19.02 24.39
C LEU A 639 -4.35 20.43 23.80
N ASP A 640 -5.14 21.32 24.39
CA ASP A 640 -5.26 22.72 23.95
C ASP A 640 -3.91 23.45 24.10
N ARG A 641 -3.22 23.28 25.23
CA ARG A 641 -1.89 23.86 25.42
C ARG A 641 -0.88 23.35 24.39
N LEU A 642 -0.87 22.04 24.12
CA LEU A 642 -0.01 21.46 23.09
C LEU A 642 -0.35 22.02 21.70
N ALA A 643 -1.64 22.10 21.37
CA ALA A 643 -2.11 22.63 20.10
C ALA A 643 -1.65 24.07 19.89
N ASP A 644 -1.72 24.90 20.93
CA ASP A 644 -1.30 26.30 20.87
C ASP A 644 0.23 26.44 20.84
N GLN A 645 0.97 25.61 21.57
CA GLN A 645 2.44 25.55 21.47
C GLN A 645 2.89 25.23 20.05
N LEU A 646 2.27 24.23 19.41
CA LEU A 646 2.57 23.88 18.01
C LEU A 646 2.30 25.01 17.02
N ARG A 647 1.39 25.95 17.33
CA ARG A 647 1.17 27.16 16.52
C ARG A 647 2.20 28.26 16.82
N GLN A 648 2.77 28.28 18.02
CA GLN A 648 3.62 29.37 18.51
C GLN A 648 5.12 29.07 18.41
N ASP A 649 5.51 27.78 18.45
CA ASP A 649 6.91 27.35 18.48
C ASP A 649 7.72 28.01 17.35
N THR A 650 8.58 28.93 17.77
CA THR A 650 9.47 29.73 16.92
C THR A 650 10.77 28.95 16.72
N PRO A 651 11.37 28.95 15.51
CA PRO A 651 12.54 28.13 15.16
C PRO A 651 13.72 28.18 16.14
#